data_AF-A0AA34SCV1-F1
#
_entry.id   AF-A0AA34SCV1-F1
#
_cell.length_a   1.000
_cell.length_b   1.000
_cell.length_c   1.000
_cell.angle_alpha   90.00
_cell.angle_beta   90.00
_cell.angle_gamma   90.00
#
_symmetry.space_group_name_H-M   'P 1'
#
loop_
_entity.id
_entity.type
_entity.pdbx_description
1 polymer ?
#
loop_
_entity_poly.entity_id
_entity_poly.type
_entity_poly.pdbx_seq_one_letter_code
_entity_poly.pdbx_strand_id
1 'polypeptide(L)'
;MTSFTPTWRPLFEDLCGAFFAEDPLGLEADRTSLLKRPDRPLLALACLAKGLQTMEVLRPAFKSGAVTVLEVETEYLISDYCSIIRKVLTSLAHPDPLSVVSLERSVNVYRPAERTVRDHYFEALDRQCGFVLVGFPKMIFPEQFRGLMPAPIKVPPFDREILLVVLDALKDRNIHYDLARLQKVLPTDDHLRTADPTAMVLALRSENIETLERYLISLGTMIPETTNGSTDSAANQHRGIAGVGRAQAYARRLVRSLKQFKEGQGDWRRVPSSLLLYGPPGTGKTYLARQVAVDAGVPLHAFSVADFEGVGAFNLVLQRMKESVDDAIGAAPCVVFIDEIDSFGTRLIDNGRGTAYVTGLINAFLTSVDRLKRTPGVVIMGATNSLTQLDPAIIRPGRFDLKAEMSTTDAELLTAVVHDAFGEIGDADEIVDLMYGQTAAEAGAFIRLAFASIESDDLSAIVKELKFVLTKQRSIRRAADHRVAYHEAGHAVASTAIDWQPVASCEVQFNGEGRTDYDLQPSEYRLKDIHREVAVLLAGRASEELFLGDISSGSGGGPQSDLAIATKLLTAIDNQSGLGASGLVWRHDAVMDDEAQARMRALLDDLYGSIKRVLKTNEEVVHRLAEVLIAYRKIEGAPLNEILQKVKHQDLDPP
;
A
#
# COMPACT_ATOMS: atom_id res chain seq x y z
N MET A 1 23.22 -40.64 0.96
CA MET A 1 21.96 -39.94 0.67
C MET A 1 20.83 -40.71 1.32
N THR A 2 20.58 -40.47 2.60
CA THR A 2 19.36 -40.92 3.28
C THR A 2 18.26 -39.95 2.88
N SER A 3 17.19 -40.43 2.25
CA SER A 3 16.03 -39.63 1.89
C SER A 3 15.44 -38.99 3.15
N PHE A 4 15.45 -37.66 3.22
CA PHE A 4 14.74 -36.93 4.26
C PHE A 4 13.24 -36.99 3.94
N THR A 5 12.58 -38.07 4.38
CA THR A 5 11.13 -38.25 4.27
C THR A 5 10.55 -38.28 5.68
N PRO A 6 10.02 -37.14 6.17
CA PRO A 6 9.45 -37.12 7.51
C PRO A 6 8.19 -37.98 7.57
N THR A 7 7.87 -38.47 8.77
CA THR A 7 6.76 -39.42 9.03
C THR A 7 5.39 -38.90 8.61
N TRP A 8 5.22 -37.58 8.60
CA TRP A 8 3.97 -36.90 8.25
C TRP A 8 3.82 -36.60 6.75
N ARG A 9 4.83 -36.88 5.92
CA ARG A 9 4.79 -36.62 4.48
C ARG A 9 3.64 -37.33 3.74
N PRO A 10 3.33 -38.61 4.00
CA PRO A 10 2.19 -39.28 3.36
C PRO A 10 0.87 -38.56 3.64
N LEU A 11 0.69 -38.08 4.88
CA LEU A 11 -0.48 -37.30 5.25
C LEU A 11 -0.56 -35.97 4.48
N PHE A 12 0.57 -35.28 4.30
CA PHE A 12 0.61 -34.06 3.49
C PHE A 12 0.16 -34.31 2.04
N GLU A 13 0.62 -35.40 1.43
CA GLU A 13 0.25 -35.79 0.07
C GLU A 13 -1.26 -36.12 -0.03
N ASP A 14 -1.80 -36.85 0.94
CA ASP A 14 -3.23 -37.18 1.03
C ASP A 14 -4.10 -35.92 1.19
N LEU A 15 -3.71 -35.00 2.09
CA LEU A 15 -4.42 -33.75 2.34
C LEU A 15 -4.40 -32.84 1.10
N CYS A 16 -3.27 -32.76 0.39
CA CYS A 16 -3.16 -32.03 -0.87
C CYS A 16 -4.09 -32.64 -1.93
N GLY A 17 -4.03 -33.96 -2.11
CA GLY A 17 -4.89 -34.67 -3.05
C GLY A 17 -6.37 -34.40 -2.82
N ALA A 18 -6.79 -34.38 -1.55
CA ALA A 18 -8.17 -34.12 -1.17
C ALA A 18 -8.62 -32.65 -1.29
N PHE A 19 -7.74 -31.69 -0.96
CA PHE A 19 -8.08 -30.27 -1.01
C PHE A 19 -8.26 -29.79 -2.45
N PHE A 20 -7.45 -30.33 -3.36
CA PHE A 20 -7.40 -29.89 -4.75
C PHE A 20 -8.21 -30.79 -5.72
N ALA A 21 -8.85 -31.87 -5.25
CA ALA A 21 -9.61 -32.80 -6.11
C ALA A 21 -10.85 -32.21 -6.79
N GLU A 22 -11.40 -31.09 -6.31
CA GLU A 22 -12.56 -30.42 -6.88
C GLU A 22 -12.17 -29.08 -7.53
N ASP A 23 -11.71 -29.12 -8.78
CA ASP A 23 -11.68 -27.93 -9.64
C ASP A 23 -13.11 -27.65 -10.16
N PRO A 24 -13.74 -26.50 -9.86
CA PRO A 24 -15.08 -26.17 -10.33
C PRO A 24 -15.20 -26.04 -11.86
N LEU A 25 -14.07 -26.06 -12.58
CA LEU A 25 -14.01 -25.85 -14.03
C LEU A 25 -14.06 -27.13 -14.87
N GLY A 26 -14.16 -28.32 -14.27
CA GLY A 26 -14.46 -29.57 -14.99
C GLY A 26 -13.43 -29.95 -16.06
N LEU A 27 -12.17 -29.56 -15.91
CA LEU A 27 -11.06 -30.12 -16.68
C LEU A 27 -10.60 -31.38 -15.93
N GLU A 28 -10.64 -32.54 -16.58
CA GLU A 28 -10.04 -33.78 -16.08
C GLU A 28 -8.54 -33.54 -15.83
N ALA A 29 -8.20 -33.10 -14.63
CA ALA A 29 -6.87 -32.67 -14.27
C ALA A 29 -6.15 -33.83 -13.58
N ASP A 30 -5.27 -34.47 -14.36
CA ASP A 30 -4.22 -35.41 -13.96
C ASP A 30 -3.76 -35.19 -12.50
N ARG A 31 -3.63 -36.25 -11.68
CA ARG A 31 -3.26 -36.15 -10.24
C ARG A 31 -1.94 -35.40 -10.02
N THR A 32 -1.10 -35.30 -11.04
CA THR A 32 0.15 -34.53 -11.10
C THR A 32 -0.04 -33.02 -11.30
N SER A 33 -1.27 -32.55 -11.57
CA SER A 33 -1.58 -31.16 -11.90
C SER A 33 -2.01 -30.28 -10.73
N LEU A 34 -2.36 -30.89 -9.60
CA LEU A 34 -2.97 -30.17 -8.48
C LEU A 34 -1.93 -29.52 -7.55
N LEU A 35 -0.66 -29.89 -7.68
CA LEU A 35 0.52 -29.24 -7.06
C LEU A 35 1.10 -28.09 -7.91
N LYS A 36 0.37 -27.60 -8.93
CA LYS A 36 0.87 -26.66 -9.95
C LYS A 36 1.01 -25.19 -9.50
N ARG A 37 0.55 -24.76 -8.33
CA ARG A 37 0.75 -23.37 -7.83
C ARG A 37 1.04 -23.34 -6.32
N PRO A 38 2.21 -22.85 -5.86
CA PRO A 38 2.41 -22.58 -4.45
C PRO A 38 1.47 -21.44 -4.05
N ASP A 39 0.67 -21.66 -3.03
CA ASP A 39 -0.29 -20.71 -2.46
C ASP A 39 -0.33 -20.84 -0.93
N ARG A 40 -1.07 -19.94 -0.26
CA ARG A 40 -1.21 -19.97 1.21
C ARG A 40 -1.82 -21.30 1.71
N PRO A 41 -2.84 -21.89 1.07
CA PRO A 41 -3.35 -23.22 1.41
C PRO A 41 -2.30 -24.34 1.42
N LEU A 42 -1.38 -24.39 0.44
CA LEU A 42 -0.33 -25.41 0.42
C LEU A 42 0.57 -25.36 1.66
N LEU A 43 0.92 -24.16 2.12
CA LEU A 43 1.72 -23.97 3.34
C LEU A 43 0.94 -24.40 4.58
N ALA A 44 -0.34 -24.05 4.65
CA ALA A 44 -1.23 -24.45 5.74
C ALA A 44 -1.44 -25.97 5.79
N LEU A 45 -1.59 -26.64 4.63
CA LEU A 45 -1.67 -28.11 4.52
C LEU A 45 -0.41 -28.79 5.08
N ALA A 46 0.77 -28.27 4.79
CA ALA A 46 2.03 -28.82 5.29
C ALA A 46 2.17 -28.63 6.81
N CYS A 47 1.80 -27.46 7.34
CA CYS A 47 1.76 -27.22 8.79
C CYS A 47 0.76 -28.15 9.50
N LEU A 48 -0.44 -28.33 8.93
CA LEU A 48 -1.45 -29.25 9.45
C LEU A 48 -0.95 -30.69 9.45
N ALA A 49 -0.37 -31.17 8.34
CA ALA A 49 0.16 -32.52 8.25
C ALA A 49 1.22 -32.77 9.33
N LYS A 50 2.13 -31.81 9.54
CA LYS A 50 3.15 -31.88 10.60
C LYS A 50 2.55 -31.85 12.01
N GLY A 51 1.52 -31.03 12.25
CA GLY A 51 0.86 -30.98 13.56
C GLY A 51 0.07 -32.25 13.89
N LEU A 52 -0.62 -32.81 12.89
CA LEU A 52 -1.49 -33.97 13.06
C LEU A 52 -0.72 -35.29 13.06
N GLN A 53 0.36 -35.40 12.28
CA GLN A 53 1.13 -36.62 12.00
C GLN A 53 0.33 -37.75 11.31
N THR A 54 -0.92 -37.98 11.71
CA THR A 54 -1.87 -38.96 11.15
C THR A 54 -3.31 -38.45 11.22
N MET A 55 -4.15 -38.86 10.26
CA MET A 55 -5.59 -38.53 10.25
C MET A 55 -6.35 -39.10 11.46
N GLU A 56 -5.83 -40.15 12.10
CA GLU A 56 -6.46 -40.74 13.30
C GLU A 56 -6.59 -39.74 14.45
N VAL A 57 -5.73 -38.72 14.51
CA VAL A 57 -5.78 -37.67 15.54
C VAL A 57 -7.05 -36.82 15.42
N LEU A 58 -7.56 -36.59 14.21
CA LEU A 58 -8.78 -35.83 13.97
C LEU A 58 -10.04 -36.68 13.91
N ARG A 59 -9.94 -38.02 13.81
CA ARG A 59 -11.13 -38.90 13.75
C ARG A 59 -12.12 -38.69 14.91
N PRO A 60 -11.70 -38.46 16.17
CA PRO A 60 -12.63 -38.16 17.27
C PRO A 60 -13.43 -36.87 17.08
N ALA A 61 -12.92 -35.90 16.31
CA ALA A 61 -13.55 -34.60 16.07
C ALA A 61 -14.86 -34.70 15.29
N PHE A 62 -15.07 -35.79 14.55
CA PHE A 62 -16.25 -36.02 13.71
C PHE A 62 -17.43 -36.64 14.48
N LYS A 63 -17.23 -37.08 15.72
CA LYS A 63 -18.33 -37.64 16.52
C LYS A 63 -19.32 -36.54 16.88
N SER A 64 -20.61 -36.85 16.83
CA SER A 64 -21.69 -35.94 17.25
C SER A 64 -21.43 -35.38 18.65
N GLY A 65 -21.40 -34.06 18.78
CA GLY A 65 -21.16 -33.36 20.05
C GLY A 65 -19.70 -33.39 20.55
N ALA A 66 -18.76 -33.95 19.78
CA ALA A 66 -17.34 -33.85 20.11
C ALA A 66 -16.84 -32.42 19.90
N VAL A 67 -15.99 -31.97 20.82
CA VAL A 67 -15.25 -30.71 20.70
C VAL A 67 -13.81 -31.05 20.39
N THR A 68 -13.20 -30.34 19.44
CA THR A 68 -11.77 -30.43 19.14
C THR A 68 -11.19 -29.02 19.06
N VAL A 69 -10.02 -28.82 19.67
CA VAL A 69 -9.34 -27.53 19.68
C VAL A 69 -8.03 -27.68 18.91
N LEU A 70 -7.83 -26.86 17.89
CA LEU A 70 -6.57 -26.71 17.16
C LEU A 70 -5.90 -25.41 17.61
N GLU A 71 -4.70 -25.54 18.16
CA GLU A 71 -3.84 -24.42 18.53
C GLU A 71 -2.86 -24.17 17.38
N VAL A 72 -3.05 -23.08 16.66
CA VAL A 72 -2.20 -22.66 15.54
C VAL A 72 -1.33 -21.49 15.98
N GLU A 73 -0.03 -21.55 15.71
CA GLU A 73 0.89 -20.44 16.01
C GLU A 73 0.90 -19.36 14.91
N THR A 74 0.42 -19.69 13.71
CA THR A 74 0.49 -18.84 12.51
C THR A 74 -0.83 -18.08 12.27
N GLU A 75 -0.96 -16.86 12.79
CA GLU A 75 -2.20 -16.06 12.80
C GLU A 75 -2.82 -15.83 11.42
N TYR A 76 -1.99 -15.52 10.44
CA TYR A 76 -2.40 -15.17 9.09
C TYR A 76 -2.87 -16.36 8.24
N LEU A 77 -2.74 -17.60 8.72
CA LEU A 77 -3.23 -18.81 8.03
C LEU A 77 -4.54 -19.34 8.62
N ILE A 78 -5.15 -18.68 9.60
CA ILE A 78 -6.39 -19.15 10.25
C ILE A 78 -7.52 -19.40 9.27
N SER A 79 -7.76 -18.47 8.34
CA SER A 79 -8.79 -18.63 7.31
C SER A 79 -8.50 -19.83 6.42
N ASP A 80 -7.23 -20.04 6.06
CA ASP A 80 -6.78 -21.18 5.28
C ASP A 80 -6.99 -22.49 6.05
N TYR A 81 -6.62 -22.55 7.33
CA TYR A 81 -6.86 -23.71 8.20
C TYR A 81 -8.36 -24.03 8.28
N CYS A 82 -9.23 -23.05 8.53
CA CYS A 82 -10.67 -23.26 8.57
C CYS A 82 -11.22 -23.75 7.21
N SER A 83 -10.75 -23.18 6.10
CA SER A 83 -11.14 -23.59 4.74
C SER A 83 -10.69 -25.03 4.42
N ILE A 84 -9.44 -25.37 4.74
CA ILE A 84 -8.87 -26.71 4.58
C ILE A 84 -9.63 -27.72 5.42
N ILE A 85 -9.86 -27.43 6.70
CA ILE A 85 -10.60 -28.32 7.61
C ILE A 85 -12.02 -28.53 7.06
N ARG A 86 -12.71 -27.48 6.61
CA ARG A 86 -14.06 -27.62 6.00
C ARG A 86 -14.06 -28.42 4.70
N LYS A 87 -13.03 -28.30 3.85
CA LYS A 87 -12.98 -28.99 2.55
C LYS A 87 -12.45 -30.42 2.66
N VAL A 88 -11.27 -30.59 3.24
CA VAL A 88 -10.51 -31.84 3.27
C VAL A 88 -11.11 -32.86 4.23
N LEU A 89 -11.61 -32.43 5.39
CA LEU A 89 -12.20 -33.36 6.34
C LEU A 89 -13.57 -33.88 5.87
N THR A 90 -14.31 -33.06 5.12
CA THR A 90 -15.56 -33.49 4.46
C THR A 90 -15.30 -34.49 3.33
N SER A 91 -14.19 -34.35 2.59
CA SER A 91 -13.88 -35.23 1.46
C SER A 91 -13.14 -36.53 1.84
N LEU A 92 -12.33 -36.53 2.90
CA LEU A 92 -11.44 -37.66 3.19
C LEU A 92 -12.00 -38.79 4.06
N ALA A 93 -13.00 -38.61 4.94
CA ALA A 93 -13.29 -39.71 5.88
C ALA A 93 -14.62 -39.74 6.68
N HIS A 94 -15.58 -38.81 6.58
CA HIS A 94 -16.80 -38.95 7.40
C HIS A 94 -18.06 -38.38 6.72
N PRO A 95 -19.19 -39.11 6.73
CA PRO A 95 -20.48 -38.62 6.20
C PRO A 95 -21.15 -37.57 7.10
N ASP A 96 -20.60 -37.31 8.29
CA ASP A 96 -21.21 -36.42 9.29
C ASP A 96 -20.71 -34.98 9.13
N PRO A 97 -21.60 -33.97 9.23
CA PRO A 97 -21.24 -32.57 9.11
C PRO A 97 -20.27 -32.14 10.22
N LEU A 98 -19.45 -31.13 9.96
CA LEU A 98 -18.54 -30.49 10.92
C LEU A 98 -18.86 -28.99 11.01
N SER A 99 -18.90 -28.45 12.23
CA SER A 99 -18.93 -27.01 12.47
C SER A 99 -17.53 -26.53 12.84
N VAL A 100 -16.95 -25.66 12.01
CA VAL A 100 -15.58 -25.15 12.20
C VAL A 100 -15.64 -23.66 12.50
N VAL A 101 -15.13 -23.25 13.66
CA VAL A 101 -15.09 -21.86 14.12
C VAL A 101 -13.66 -21.43 14.43
N SER A 102 -13.31 -20.25 13.94
CA SER A 102 -12.06 -19.58 14.30
C SER A 102 -12.27 -18.67 15.51
N LEU A 103 -11.26 -18.61 16.40
CA LEU A 103 -11.10 -17.56 17.39
C LEU A 103 -10.18 -16.47 16.82
N GLU A 104 -10.77 -15.34 16.44
CA GLU A 104 -10.01 -14.17 15.98
C GLU A 104 -9.59 -13.27 17.15
N ARG A 105 -8.50 -12.54 16.94
CA ARG A 105 -7.94 -11.57 17.88
C ARG A 105 -8.89 -10.39 18.07
N SER A 106 -9.40 -10.22 19.30
CA SER A 106 -9.92 -8.94 19.79
C SER A 106 -8.94 -8.37 20.82
N VAL A 107 -8.76 -7.05 20.79
CA VAL A 107 -7.73 -6.25 21.49
C VAL A 107 -7.29 -6.83 22.85
N ASN A 108 -6.03 -7.32 22.92
CA ASN A 108 -5.26 -7.72 24.12
C ASN A 108 -5.87 -8.70 25.13
N VAL A 109 -6.95 -9.41 24.80
CA VAL A 109 -7.39 -10.60 25.53
C VAL A 109 -7.94 -11.60 24.52
N TYR A 110 -7.46 -12.85 24.54
CA TYR A 110 -8.06 -13.95 23.76
C TYR A 110 -9.47 -14.26 24.27
N ARG A 111 -10.44 -13.39 24.00
CA ARG A 111 -11.85 -13.65 24.27
C ARG A 111 -12.56 -13.72 22.93
N PRO A 112 -13.18 -14.86 22.57
CA PRO A 112 -14.24 -14.81 21.59
C PRO A 112 -15.27 -13.77 22.08
N ALA A 113 -15.95 -13.08 21.17
CA ALA A 113 -17.23 -12.51 21.55
C ALA A 113 -18.06 -13.67 22.12
N GLU A 114 -18.41 -13.63 23.40
CA GLU A 114 -19.01 -14.78 24.12
C GLU A 114 -20.24 -15.35 23.41
N ARG A 115 -20.91 -14.52 22.58
CA ARG A 115 -21.98 -14.91 21.68
C ARG A 115 -21.53 -15.89 20.57
N THR A 116 -20.47 -15.62 19.82
CA THR A 116 -20.16 -16.40 18.60
C THR A 116 -19.77 -17.84 18.89
N VAL A 117 -18.89 -18.12 19.86
CA VAL A 117 -18.49 -19.52 20.16
C VAL A 117 -19.65 -20.32 20.75
N ARG A 118 -20.40 -19.70 21.67
CA ARG A 118 -21.54 -20.34 22.32
C ARG A 118 -22.64 -20.65 21.31
N ASP A 119 -22.97 -19.70 20.45
CA ASP A 119 -24.05 -19.85 19.47
C ASP A 119 -23.69 -20.91 18.41
N HIS A 120 -22.45 -20.95 17.91
CA HIS A 120 -22.00 -22.01 16.98
C HIS A 120 -21.84 -23.39 17.65
N TYR A 121 -21.51 -23.43 18.95
CA TYR A 121 -21.46 -24.68 19.71
C TYR A 121 -22.88 -25.25 19.91
N PHE A 122 -23.85 -24.42 20.30
CA PHE A 122 -25.25 -24.86 20.38
C PHE A 122 -25.81 -25.24 19.01
N GLU A 123 -25.48 -24.49 17.96
CA GLU A 123 -25.84 -24.87 16.59
C GLU A 123 -25.22 -26.22 16.18
N ALA A 124 -23.99 -26.51 16.61
CA ALA A 124 -23.37 -27.81 16.35
C ALA A 124 -24.07 -28.95 17.10
N LEU A 125 -24.48 -28.71 18.35
CA LEU A 125 -25.28 -29.65 19.13
C LEU A 125 -26.67 -29.90 18.51
N ASP A 126 -27.36 -28.83 18.09
CA ASP A 126 -28.66 -28.91 17.44
C ASP A 126 -28.60 -29.69 16.12
N ARG A 127 -27.50 -29.52 15.38
CA ARG A 127 -27.21 -30.22 14.12
C ARG A 127 -26.59 -31.60 14.32
N GLN A 128 -26.34 -32.02 15.56
CA GLN A 128 -25.66 -33.28 15.90
C GLN A 128 -24.29 -33.46 15.21
N CYS A 129 -23.55 -32.38 14.96
CA CYS A 129 -22.23 -32.42 14.33
C CYS A 129 -21.07 -32.27 15.32
N GLY A 130 -19.86 -32.61 14.86
CA GLY A 130 -18.63 -32.30 15.56
C GLY A 130 -18.30 -30.80 15.50
N PHE A 131 -17.69 -30.27 16.57
CA PHE A 131 -17.31 -28.86 16.71
C PHE A 131 -15.79 -28.72 16.77
N VAL A 132 -15.19 -28.06 15.78
CA VAL A 132 -13.75 -27.79 15.70
C VAL A 132 -13.50 -26.31 15.91
N LEU A 133 -12.70 -25.98 16.91
CA LEU A 133 -12.29 -24.64 17.26
C LEU A 133 -10.83 -24.45 16.90
N VAL A 134 -10.53 -23.43 16.09
CA VAL A 134 -9.16 -23.08 15.67
C VAL A 134 -8.77 -21.78 16.35
N GLY A 135 -7.67 -21.74 17.09
CA GLY A 135 -7.21 -20.54 17.79
C GLY A 135 -5.74 -20.60 18.22
N PHE A 136 -5.32 -19.70 19.11
CA PHE A 136 -3.90 -19.43 19.39
C PHE A 136 -3.38 -20.00 20.71
N PRO A 137 -2.05 -20.03 20.90
CA PRO A 137 -1.48 -20.26 22.21
C PRO A 137 -2.03 -19.28 23.25
N LYS A 138 -2.44 -19.81 24.42
CA LYS A 138 -3.03 -19.06 25.56
C LYS A 138 -4.47 -18.55 25.33
N MET A 139 -5.28 -19.21 24.50
CA MET A 139 -6.74 -19.00 24.43
C MET A 139 -7.38 -18.92 25.83
N ILE A 140 -8.07 -17.81 26.14
CA ILE A 140 -8.79 -17.64 27.41
C ILE A 140 -10.26 -17.92 27.15
N PHE A 141 -10.68 -19.16 27.42
CA PHE A 141 -12.10 -19.50 27.37
C PHE A 141 -12.88 -18.74 28.46
N PRO A 142 -14.14 -18.34 28.17
CA PRO A 142 -15.06 -17.85 29.20
C PRO A 142 -15.18 -18.86 30.35
N GLU A 143 -15.45 -18.38 31.57
CA GLU A 143 -15.46 -19.24 32.77
C GLU A 143 -16.34 -20.49 32.62
N GLN A 144 -17.46 -20.37 31.91
CA GLN A 144 -18.41 -21.45 31.67
C GLN A 144 -17.85 -22.60 30.81
N PHE A 145 -16.80 -22.34 30.03
CA PHE A 145 -16.13 -23.32 29.17
C PHE A 145 -14.76 -23.77 29.74
N ARG A 146 -14.25 -23.11 30.79
CA ARG A 146 -13.00 -23.50 31.44
C ARG A 146 -13.18 -24.88 32.11
N GLY A 147 -12.36 -25.84 31.71
CA GLY A 147 -12.40 -27.22 32.20
C GLY A 147 -13.30 -28.18 31.39
N LEU A 148 -14.09 -27.68 30.45
CA LEU A 148 -14.88 -28.50 29.52
C LEU A 148 -14.17 -28.72 28.17
N MET A 149 -13.21 -27.87 27.83
CA MET A 149 -12.47 -27.95 26.57
C MET A 149 -11.38 -29.03 26.63
N PRO A 150 -11.23 -29.85 25.57
CA PRO A 150 -10.15 -30.84 25.47
C PRO A 150 -8.78 -30.16 25.36
N ALA A 151 -7.72 -30.94 25.57
CA ALA A 151 -6.36 -30.48 25.31
C ALA A 151 -6.21 -30.09 23.82
N PRO A 152 -5.62 -28.92 23.51
CA PRO A 152 -5.47 -28.48 22.13
C PRO A 152 -4.45 -29.34 21.38
N ILE A 153 -4.77 -29.66 20.12
CA ILE A 153 -3.83 -30.24 19.17
C ILE A 153 -3.01 -29.09 18.59
N LYS A 154 -1.69 -29.18 18.73
CA LYS A 154 -0.78 -28.12 18.31
C LYS A 154 -0.43 -28.26 16.84
N VAL A 155 -0.62 -27.18 16.09
CA VAL A 155 -0.18 -27.03 14.71
C VAL A 155 1.06 -26.13 14.73
N PRO A 156 2.24 -26.67 14.39
CA PRO A 156 3.48 -25.90 14.47
C PRO A 156 3.50 -24.77 13.43
N PRO A 157 4.29 -23.71 13.68
CA PRO A 157 4.53 -22.68 12.68
C PRO A 157 5.38 -23.22 11.52
N PHE A 158 5.52 -22.41 10.48
CA PHE A 158 6.34 -22.74 9.34
C PHE A 158 7.83 -22.84 9.73
N ASP A 159 8.48 -23.96 9.41
CA ASP A 159 9.88 -24.23 9.75
C ASP A 159 10.66 -24.87 8.60
N ARG A 160 11.97 -25.07 8.79
CA ARG A 160 12.87 -25.58 7.73
C ARG A 160 12.45 -26.95 7.21
N GLU A 161 11.94 -27.82 8.09
CA GLU A 161 11.50 -29.15 7.71
C GLU A 161 10.25 -29.06 6.81
N ILE A 162 9.27 -28.22 7.17
CA ILE A 162 8.09 -27.96 6.34
C ILE A 162 8.51 -27.41 4.98
N LEU A 163 9.39 -26.40 4.96
CA LEU A 163 9.90 -25.80 3.74
C LEU A 163 10.57 -26.82 2.82
N LEU A 164 11.38 -27.73 3.37
CA LEU A 164 12.02 -28.80 2.60
C LEU A 164 11.01 -29.77 1.99
N VAL A 165 9.95 -30.15 2.72
CA VAL A 165 8.90 -31.03 2.19
C VAL A 165 8.10 -30.34 1.08
N VAL A 166 7.75 -29.06 1.26
CA VAL A 166 7.05 -28.27 0.23
C VAL A 166 7.93 -28.13 -1.01
N LEU A 167 9.22 -27.79 -0.86
CA LEU A 167 10.16 -27.69 -1.98
C LEU A 167 10.34 -29.03 -2.70
N ASP A 168 10.41 -30.14 -1.97
CA ASP A 168 10.52 -31.47 -2.56
C ASP A 168 9.27 -31.85 -3.35
N ALA A 169 8.07 -31.53 -2.84
CA ALA A 169 6.81 -31.72 -3.55
C ALA A 169 6.69 -30.84 -4.82
N LEU A 170 7.45 -29.74 -4.91
CA LEU A 170 7.49 -28.86 -6.07
C LEU A 170 8.55 -29.27 -7.12
N LYS A 171 9.38 -30.30 -6.87
CA LYS A 171 10.49 -30.69 -7.77
C LYS A 171 10.07 -31.22 -9.13
N ASP A 172 8.86 -31.76 -9.27
CA ASP A 172 8.34 -32.28 -10.55
C ASP A 172 8.11 -31.18 -11.62
N ARG A 173 8.45 -29.92 -11.32
CA ARG A 173 8.31 -28.73 -12.19
C ARG A 173 9.42 -28.47 -13.20
N ASN A 174 10.28 -29.43 -13.55
CA ASN A 174 11.44 -29.17 -14.42
C ASN A 174 12.46 -28.16 -13.81
N ILE A 175 12.37 -27.84 -12.52
CA ILE A 175 13.30 -26.97 -11.82
C ILE A 175 14.16 -27.85 -10.91
N HIS A 176 15.39 -28.11 -11.35
CA HIS A 176 16.36 -28.87 -10.56
C HIS A 176 16.92 -27.99 -9.44
N TYR A 177 16.26 -28.01 -8.29
CA TYR A 177 16.83 -27.45 -7.06
C TYR A 177 17.79 -28.46 -6.43
N ASP A 178 19.05 -28.08 -6.25
CA ASP A 178 19.98 -28.85 -5.44
C ASP A 178 19.65 -28.62 -3.95
N LEU A 179 18.94 -29.58 -3.33
CA LEU A 179 18.61 -29.52 -1.91
C LEU A 179 19.84 -29.40 -1.02
N ALA A 180 20.99 -29.97 -1.40
CA ALA A 180 22.23 -29.87 -0.61
C ALA A 180 22.82 -28.45 -0.67
N ARG A 181 22.59 -27.73 -1.77
CA ARG A 181 22.93 -26.32 -1.91
C ARG A 181 21.95 -25.44 -1.12
N LEU A 182 20.65 -25.65 -1.27
CA LEU A 182 19.62 -24.87 -0.57
C LEU A 182 19.70 -25.00 0.95
N GLN A 183 20.01 -26.19 1.49
CA GLN A 183 20.17 -26.42 2.93
C GLN A 183 21.18 -25.48 3.61
N LYS A 184 22.19 -24.99 2.86
CA LYS A 184 23.19 -24.05 3.38
C LYS A 184 22.67 -22.61 3.50
N VAL A 185 21.58 -22.31 2.80
CA VAL A 185 21.04 -20.96 2.61
C VAL A 185 19.63 -20.82 3.23
N LEU A 186 19.10 -21.90 3.84
CA LEU A 186 17.77 -21.88 4.45
C LEU A 186 17.72 -20.88 5.64
N PRO A 187 16.70 -20.01 5.70
CA PRO A 187 16.48 -19.13 6.85
C PRO A 187 16.34 -19.96 8.13
N THR A 188 16.71 -19.42 9.29
CA THR A 188 16.49 -20.11 10.57
C THR A 188 15.00 -20.33 10.84
N ASP A 189 14.66 -21.30 11.69
CA ASP A 189 13.26 -21.56 12.04
C ASP A 189 12.58 -20.33 12.66
N ASP A 190 13.32 -19.47 13.35
CA ASP A 190 12.80 -18.21 13.88
C ASP A 190 12.44 -17.21 12.77
N HIS A 191 13.28 -17.08 11.73
CA HIS A 191 12.96 -16.23 10.57
C HIS A 191 11.79 -16.79 9.77
N LEU A 192 11.69 -18.12 9.61
CA LEU A 192 10.57 -18.77 8.93
C LEU A 192 9.26 -18.60 9.70
N ARG A 193 9.30 -18.64 11.04
CA ARG A 193 8.14 -18.41 11.91
C ARG A 193 7.55 -17.00 11.74
N THR A 194 8.39 -15.99 11.49
CA THR A 194 7.96 -14.59 11.36
C THR A 194 7.92 -14.10 9.91
N ALA A 195 8.22 -14.96 8.94
CA ALA A 195 8.27 -14.58 7.53
C ALA A 195 6.88 -14.21 6.99
N ASP A 196 6.82 -13.12 6.21
CA ASP A 196 5.60 -12.75 5.50
C ASP A 196 5.17 -13.87 4.54
N PRO A 197 3.92 -14.37 4.62
CA PRO A 197 3.46 -15.48 3.80
C PRO A 197 3.38 -15.13 2.30
N THR A 198 3.23 -13.86 1.94
CA THR A 198 3.23 -13.42 0.54
C THR A 198 4.65 -13.51 -0.02
N ALA A 199 5.64 -13.02 0.72
CA ALA A 199 7.06 -13.17 0.38
C ALA A 199 7.48 -14.65 0.30
N MET A 200 6.97 -15.50 1.21
CA MET A 200 7.20 -16.96 1.16
C MET A 200 6.60 -17.60 -0.10
N VAL A 201 5.35 -17.27 -0.43
CA VAL A 201 4.70 -17.77 -1.66
C VAL A 201 5.40 -17.27 -2.92
N LEU A 202 5.85 -16.01 -2.95
CA LEU A 202 6.64 -15.45 -4.05
C LEU A 202 7.99 -16.16 -4.20
N ALA A 203 8.68 -16.44 -3.09
CA ALA A 203 9.92 -17.20 -3.09
C ALA A 203 9.69 -18.59 -3.70
N LEU A 204 8.68 -19.32 -3.23
CA LEU A 204 8.33 -20.67 -3.70
C LEU A 204 7.83 -20.72 -5.15
N ARG A 205 7.40 -19.58 -5.72
CA ARG A 205 6.99 -19.44 -7.12
C ARG A 205 8.15 -19.17 -8.07
N SER A 206 9.34 -18.87 -7.55
CA SER A 206 10.49 -18.57 -8.40
C SER A 206 10.90 -19.78 -9.25
N GLU A 207 11.16 -19.55 -10.54
CA GLU A 207 11.55 -20.60 -11.49
C GLU A 207 13.07 -20.84 -11.52
N ASN A 208 13.84 -20.01 -10.83
CA ASN A 208 15.31 -20.01 -10.82
C ASN A 208 15.85 -20.18 -9.40
N ILE A 209 16.74 -21.16 -9.20
CA ILE A 209 17.38 -21.44 -7.90
C ILE A 209 18.12 -20.24 -7.31
N GLU A 210 18.77 -19.39 -8.13
CA GLU A 210 19.46 -18.20 -7.65
C GLU A 210 18.47 -17.13 -7.16
N THR A 211 17.28 -17.09 -7.77
CA THR A 211 16.21 -16.17 -7.36
C THR A 211 15.54 -16.69 -6.09
N LEU A 212 15.30 -17.99 -6.00
CA LEU A 212 14.85 -18.66 -4.77
C LEU A 212 15.83 -18.43 -3.62
N GLU A 213 17.13 -18.63 -3.85
CA GLU A 213 18.19 -18.39 -2.87
C GLU A 213 18.21 -16.94 -2.41
N ARG A 214 18.15 -15.96 -3.32
CA ARG A 214 18.07 -14.55 -2.95
C ARG A 214 16.84 -14.24 -2.10
N TYR A 215 15.67 -14.78 -2.45
CA TYR A 215 14.46 -14.60 -1.67
C TYR A 215 14.55 -15.26 -0.29
N LEU A 216 15.06 -16.49 -0.20
CA LEU A 216 15.28 -17.17 1.07
C LEU A 216 16.30 -16.42 1.93
N ILE A 217 17.43 -15.95 1.37
CA ILE A 217 18.39 -15.10 2.09
C ILE A 217 17.70 -13.84 2.61
N SER A 218 16.89 -13.17 1.77
CA SER A 218 16.17 -11.97 2.18
C SER A 218 15.17 -12.25 3.30
N LEU A 219 14.50 -13.40 3.32
CA LEU A 219 13.61 -13.81 4.41
C LEU A 219 14.38 -14.06 5.72
N GLY A 220 15.65 -14.48 5.63
CA GLY A 220 16.54 -14.69 6.77
C GLY A 220 17.27 -13.44 7.27
N THR A 221 17.16 -12.30 6.58
CA THR A 221 17.75 -11.00 6.98
C THR A 221 16.69 -9.95 7.34
N MET A 222 15.41 -10.28 7.13
CA MET A 222 14.28 -9.45 7.54
C MET A 222 14.11 -9.53 9.06
N ILE A 223 14.41 -8.44 9.76
CA ILE A 223 13.95 -8.21 11.12
C ILE A 223 12.42 -8.06 11.03
N PRO A 224 11.62 -8.83 11.78
CA PRO A 224 10.17 -8.70 11.73
C PRO A 224 9.76 -7.29 12.15
N GLU A 225 9.07 -6.57 11.27
CA GLU A 225 8.32 -5.37 11.65
C GLU A 225 7.27 -5.81 12.67
N THR A 226 7.54 -5.54 13.95
CA THR A 226 6.66 -5.92 15.04
C THR A 226 5.40 -5.08 15.03
N THR A 227 4.36 -5.62 14.41
CA THR A 227 2.98 -5.19 14.67
C THR A 227 2.55 -5.65 16.07
N ASN A 228 2.44 -4.65 16.95
CA ASN A 228 1.66 -4.57 18.19
C ASN A 228 2.18 -5.23 19.48
N GLY A 229 2.65 -4.35 20.39
CA GLY A 229 2.16 -4.31 21.77
C GLY A 229 2.98 -5.03 22.84
N SER A 230 4.15 -4.46 23.19
CA SER A 230 4.68 -4.56 24.55
C SER A 230 5.06 -3.16 25.04
N THR A 231 4.37 -2.68 26.07
CA THR A 231 5.01 -1.81 27.06
C THR A 231 6.05 -2.66 27.77
N ASP A 232 7.32 -2.48 27.44
CA ASP A 232 8.32 -2.11 28.44
C ASP A 232 9.65 -1.70 27.79
N SER A 233 9.98 -0.43 28.05
CA SER A 233 11.30 0.17 28.19
C SER A 233 12.47 -0.42 27.39
N ALA A 234 12.77 0.22 26.26
CA ALA A 234 14.11 0.73 26.01
C ALA A 234 13.98 2.15 25.48
N ALA A 235 14.78 3.06 26.07
CA ALA A 235 14.76 4.50 25.86
C ALA A 235 14.86 4.93 24.38
N ASN A 236 13.74 5.08 23.68
CA ASN A 236 13.68 6.00 22.55
C ASN A 236 13.49 7.40 23.15
N GLN A 237 14.56 8.19 23.10
CA GLN A 237 14.53 9.61 23.49
C GLN A 237 13.36 10.28 22.78
N HIS A 238 12.37 10.73 23.55
CA HIS A 238 11.15 11.36 23.06
C HIS A 238 11.50 12.72 22.44
N ARG A 239 11.85 12.72 21.16
CA ARG A 239 11.97 13.93 20.34
C ARG A 239 10.58 14.15 19.75
N GLY A 240 9.86 15.16 20.23
CA GLY A 240 8.48 15.43 19.79
C GLY A 240 8.35 15.64 18.28
N ILE A 241 7.13 15.86 17.76
CA ILE A 241 6.87 15.96 16.30
C ILE A 241 7.95 16.79 15.57
N ALA A 242 8.77 16.12 14.78
CA ALA A 242 9.82 16.71 13.95
C ALA A 242 9.22 17.35 12.69
N GLY A 243 9.75 18.51 12.29
CA GLY A 243 9.43 19.18 11.04
C GLY A 243 8.65 20.50 11.17
N VAL A 244 8.79 21.38 10.18
CA VAL A 244 8.22 22.75 10.19
C VAL A 244 7.02 22.93 9.26
N GLY A 245 6.64 21.89 8.52
CA GLY A 245 5.53 21.92 7.58
C GLY A 245 4.15 22.17 8.20
N ARG A 246 3.18 22.47 7.34
CA ARG A 246 1.78 22.72 7.71
C ARG A 246 1.15 21.51 8.41
N ALA A 247 1.49 20.30 7.97
CA ALA A 247 1.05 19.05 8.59
C ALA A 247 1.51 18.94 10.05
N GLN A 248 2.79 19.23 10.31
CA GLN A 248 3.42 19.21 11.63
C GLN A 248 2.84 20.29 12.54
N ALA A 249 2.58 21.49 12.00
CA ALA A 249 1.94 22.57 12.75
C ALA A 249 0.52 22.18 13.21
N TYR A 250 -0.28 21.56 12.33
CA TYR A 250 -1.59 21.03 12.70
C TYR A 250 -1.49 19.88 13.69
N ALA A 251 -0.56 18.95 13.49
CA ALA A 251 -0.29 17.85 14.41
C ALA A 251 0.04 18.34 15.83
N ARG A 252 0.95 19.31 15.97
CA ARG A 252 1.28 19.93 17.28
C ARG A 252 0.08 20.61 17.94
N ARG A 253 -0.80 21.24 17.14
CA ARG A 253 -2.04 21.84 17.64
C ARG A 253 -3.02 20.77 18.15
N LEU A 254 -3.13 19.64 17.45
CA LEU A 254 -3.95 18.50 17.87
C LEU A 254 -3.42 17.89 19.17
N VAL A 255 -2.11 17.67 19.29
CA VAL A 255 -1.46 17.20 20.53
C VAL A 255 -1.79 18.11 21.71
N ARG A 256 -1.65 19.44 21.54
CA ARG A 256 -1.99 20.40 22.59
C ARG A 256 -3.46 20.31 23.00
N SER A 257 -4.34 20.19 22.03
CA SER A 257 -5.79 20.11 22.27
C SER A 257 -6.17 18.82 23.02
N LEU A 258 -5.57 17.68 22.66
CA LEU A 258 -5.74 16.40 23.36
C LEU A 258 -5.23 16.46 24.80
N LYS A 259 -4.05 17.07 25.04
CA LYS A 259 -3.51 17.26 26.40
C LYS A 259 -4.43 18.12 27.26
N GLN A 260 -4.89 19.27 26.73
CA GLN A 260 -5.83 20.14 27.44
C GLN A 260 -7.13 19.40 27.78
N PHE A 261 -7.68 18.64 26.82
CA PHE A 261 -8.90 17.87 27.05
C PHE A 261 -8.71 16.80 28.13
N LYS A 262 -7.57 16.09 28.15
CA LYS A 262 -7.22 15.13 29.22
C LYS A 262 -7.16 15.78 30.60
N GLU A 263 -6.71 17.02 30.66
CA GLU A 263 -6.64 17.82 31.89
C GLU A 263 -8.00 18.44 32.29
N GLY A 264 -9.08 18.14 31.56
CA GLY A 264 -10.41 18.71 31.79
C GLY A 264 -10.51 20.18 31.38
N GLN A 265 -9.60 20.67 30.55
CA GLN A 265 -9.51 22.05 30.10
C GLN A 265 -9.94 22.18 28.63
N GLY A 266 -10.48 23.35 28.28
CA GLY A 266 -10.84 23.70 26.91
C GLY A 266 -12.21 23.18 26.46
N ASP A 267 -12.77 23.82 25.44
CA ASP A 267 -14.02 23.41 24.80
C ASP A 267 -13.71 22.56 23.57
N TRP A 268 -13.93 21.25 23.66
CA TRP A 268 -13.67 20.31 22.55
C TRP A 268 -14.46 20.66 21.29
N ARG A 269 -15.61 21.35 21.41
CA ARG A 269 -16.43 21.77 20.25
C ARG A 269 -15.70 22.75 19.33
N ARG A 270 -14.63 23.38 19.82
CA ARG A 270 -13.80 24.35 19.07
C ARG A 270 -12.54 23.72 18.49
N VAL A 271 -12.26 22.45 18.78
CA VAL A 271 -11.08 21.75 18.29
C VAL A 271 -11.40 21.17 16.90
N PRO A 272 -10.64 21.52 15.85
CA PRO A 272 -10.76 20.85 14.56
C PRO A 272 -10.20 19.44 14.70
N SER A 273 -11.06 18.46 14.98
CA SER A 273 -10.68 17.11 15.40
C SER A 273 -10.34 16.18 14.24
N SER A 274 -10.29 16.65 13.00
CA SER A 274 -9.91 15.83 11.85
C SER A 274 -8.85 16.47 10.94
N LEU A 275 -7.86 15.68 10.54
CA LEU A 275 -6.74 16.06 9.68
C LEU A 275 -6.52 15.02 8.57
N LEU A 276 -6.61 15.45 7.32
CA LEU A 276 -6.28 14.64 6.15
C LEU A 276 -4.87 15.01 5.65
N LEU A 277 -3.97 14.03 5.66
CA LEU A 277 -2.62 14.10 5.13
C LEU A 277 -2.63 13.57 3.69
N TYR A 278 -2.08 14.33 2.75
CA TYR A 278 -1.96 13.88 1.36
C TYR A 278 -0.56 14.13 0.79
N GLY A 279 -0.23 13.53 -0.35
CA GLY A 279 1.07 13.68 -1.04
C GLY A 279 1.75 12.33 -1.29
N PRO A 280 2.97 12.31 -1.83
CA PRO A 280 3.65 11.09 -2.25
C PRO A 280 3.79 10.02 -1.15
N PRO A 281 3.88 8.73 -1.52
CA PRO A 281 4.14 7.64 -0.58
C PRO A 281 5.49 7.83 0.12
N GLY A 282 5.62 7.29 1.34
CA GLY A 282 6.89 7.30 2.07
C GLY A 282 7.28 8.64 2.73
N THR A 283 6.46 9.68 2.61
CA THR A 283 6.69 11.03 3.20
C THR A 283 6.45 11.10 4.72
N GLY A 284 6.14 9.97 5.37
CA GLY A 284 5.99 9.89 6.82
C GLY A 284 4.58 10.21 7.34
N LYS A 285 3.52 10.05 6.54
CA LYS A 285 2.12 10.29 6.96
C LYS A 285 1.72 9.41 8.15
N THR A 286 1.98 8.11 8.04
CA THR A 286 1.76 7.10 9.10
C THR A 286 2.64 7.35 10.33
N TYR A 287 3.89 7.78 10.11
CA TYR A 287 4.80 8.16 11.19
C TYR A 287 4.28 9.38 11.97
N LEU A 288 3.81 10.42 11.28
CA LEU A 288 3.27 11.62 11.92
C LEU A 288 2.04 11.31 12.78
N ALA A 289 1.14 10.44 12.31
CA ALA A 289 -0.02 10.02 13.09
C ALA A 289 0.39 9.28 14.39
N ARG A 290 1.40 8.41 14.29
CA ARG A 290 1.98 7.73 15.47
C ARG A 290 2.59 8.72 16.46
N GLN A 291 3.35 9.69 15.96
CA GLN A 291 3.95 10.73 16.82
C GLN A 291 2.90 11.59 17.51
N VAL A 292 1.77 11.92 16.87
CA VAL A 292 0.67 12.66 17.53
C VAL A 292 0.12 11.88 18.73
N ALA A 293 -0.11 10.57 18.59
CA ALA A 293 -0.61 9.73 19.68
C ALA A 293 0.39 9.63 20.83
N VAL A 294 1.66 9.38 20.50
CA VAL A 294 2.78 9.28 21.45
C VAL A 294 2.98 10.59 22.20
N ASP A 295 3.13 11.72 21.49
CA ASP A 295 3.30 13.05 22.09
C ASP A 295 2.12 13.46 22.97
N ALA A 296 0.88 13.09 22.61
CA ALA A 296 -0.32 13.35 23.41
C ALA A 296 -0.50 12.35 24.58
N GLY A 297 0.24 11.24 24.59
CA GLY A 297 0.11 10.16 25.54
C GLY A 297 -1.28 9.52 25.50
N VAL A 298 -1.80 9.24 24.30
CA VAL A 298 -3.11 8.61 24.06
C VAL A 298 -2.95 7.38 23.16
N PRO A 299 -3.88 6.41 23.21
CA PRO A 299 -3.84 5.26 22.31
C PRO A 299 -4.01 5.68 20.84
N LEU A 300 -3.32 4.95 19.96
CA LEU A 300 -3.48 5.02 18.51
C LEU A 300 -4.30 3.82 18.03
N HIS A 301 -5.40 4.09 17.35
CA HIS A 301 -6.20 3.10 16.63
C HIS A 301 -5.97 3.30 15.13
N ALA A 302 -5.19 2.43 14.50
CA ALA A 302 -4.92 2.48 13.07
C ALA A 302 -5.76 1.44 12.33
N PHE A 303 -6.36 1.83 11.21
CA PHE A 303 -7.14 0.96 10.34
C PHE A 303 -6.76 1.22 8.86
N SER A 304 -6.56 0.17 8.07
CA SER A 304 -6.50 0.27 6.60
C SER A 304 -7.71 -0.41 5.98
N VAL A 305 -8.17 0.08 4.84
CA VAL A 305 -9.25 -0.59 4.09
C VAL A 305 -8.78 -1.93 3.53
N ALA A 306 -7.49 -2.02 3.18
CA ALA A 306 -6.85 -3.26 2.73
C ALA A 306 -6.97 -4.39 3.77
N ASP A 307 -7.04 -4.06 5.06
CA ASP A 307 -7.24 -5.03 6.15
C ASP A 307 -8.60 -5.77 6.03
N PHE A 308 -9.55 -5.22 5.26
CA PHE A 308 -10.89 -5.76 5.11
C PHE A 308 -11.19 -6.39 3.74
N GLU A 309 -10.28 -6.30 2.76
CA GLU A 309 -10.49 -6.87 1.41
C GLU A 309 -10.50 -8.41 1.39
N GLY A 310 -9.89 -9.05 2.39
CA GLY A 310 -9.84 -10.52 2.50
C GLY A 310 -11.09 -11.21 3.05
N VAL A 311 -12.13 -10.48 3.43
CA VAL A 311 -13.19 -11.01 4.34
C VAL A 311 -14.47 -11.50 3.61
N GLY A 312 -14.46 -11.57 2.28
CA GLY A 312 -15.41 -12.37 1.48
C GLY A 312 -16.90 -11.93 1.45
N ALA A 313 -17.36 -11.07 2.38
CA ALA A 313 -18.73 -10.55 2.39
C ALA A 313 -18.78 -9.08 2.83
N PHE A 314 -19.43 -8.23 2.02
CA PHE A 314 -19.65 -6.80 2.27
C PHE A 314 -20.12 -6.50 3.71
N ASN A 315 -21.06 -7.31 4.23
CA ASN A 315 -21.61 -7.13 5.57
C ASN A 315 -20.57 -7.29 6.68
N LEU A 316 -19.56 -8.15 6.48
CA LEU A 316 -18.54 -8.43 7.47
C LEU A 316 -17.47 -7.32 7.50
N VAL A 317 -17.14 -6.75 6.33
CA VAL A 317 -16.34 -5.52 6.22
C VAL A 317 -17.00 -4.36 6.96
N LEU A 318 -18.30 -4.17 6.74
CA LEU A 318 -19.07 -3.13 7.43
C LEU A 318 -19.15 -3.36 8.94
N GLN A 319 -19.25 -4.61 9.38
CA GLN A 319 -19.29 -4.96 10.79
C GLN A 319 -17.95 -4.66 11.46
N ARG A 320 -16.82 -5.11 10.88
CA ARG A 320 -15.49 -4.85 11.43
C ARG A 320 -15.16 -3.37 11.49
N MET A 321 -15.55 -2.61 10.47
CA MET A 321 -15.40 -1.15 10.50
C MET A 321 -16.19 -0.52 11.65
N LYS A 322 -17.43 -0.98 11.91
CA LYS A 322 -18.23 -0.50 13.04
C LYS A 322 -17.61 -0.86 14.39
N GLU A 323 -17.15 -2.10 14.56
CA GLU A 323 -16.50 -2.57 15.78
C GLU A 323 -15.23 -1.75 16.08
N SER A 324 -14.39 -1.54 15.06
CA SER A 324 -13.19 -0.71 15.14
C SER A 324 -13.48 0.73 15.59
N VAL A 325 -14.57 1.30 15.08
CA VAL A 325 -15.03 2.65 15.45
C VAL A 325 -15.55 2.67 16.89
N ASP A 326 -16.31 1.66 17.29
CA ASP A 326 -16.85 1.56 18.65
C ASP A 326 -15.74 1.38 19.69
N ASP A 327 -14.71 0.60 19.38
CA ASP A 327 -13.51 0.44 20.20
C ASP A 327 -12.76 1.77 20.37
N ALA A 328 -12.55 2.51 19.28
CA ALA A 328 -11.89 3.80 19.33
C ALA A 328 -12.69 4.83 20.15
N ILE A 329 -14.02 4.83 20.02
CA ILE A 329 -14.90 5.70 20.83
C ILE A 329 -14.82 5.32 22.31
N GLY A 330 -14.80 4.02 22.64
CA GLY A 330 -14.66 3.54 24.01
C GLY A 330 -13.30 3.86 24.64
N ALA A 331 -12.26 4.00 23.81
CA ALA A 331 -10.89 4.34 24.22
C ALA A 331 -10.60 5.85 24.26
N ALA A 332 -11.60 6.72 24.05
CA ALA A 332 -11.40 8.16 24.08
C ALA A 332 -10.87 8.63 25.47
N PRO A 333 -9.88 9.56 25.52
CA PRO A 333 -9.29 10.28 24.40
C PRO A 333 -8.24 9.47 23.63
N CYS A 334 -8.32 9.49 22.29
CA CYS A 334 -7.50 8.67 21.41
C CYS A 334 -7.23 9.36 20.05
N VAL A 335 -6.28 8.81 19.29
CA VAL A 335 -6.08 9.13 17.87
C VAL A 335 -6.56 7.95 17.04
N VAL A 336 -7.42 8.22 16.06
CA VAL A 336 -7.81 7.27 15.02
C VAL A 336 -7.06 7.62 13.75
N PHE A 337 -6.29 6.69 13.21
CA PHE A 337 -5.57 6.83 11.95
C PHE A 337 -6.17 5.92 10.88
N ILE A 338 -6.49 6.48 9.73
CA ILE A 338 -7.02 5.74 8.57
C ILE A 338 -6.02 5.89 7.45
N ASP A 339 -5.30 4.82 7.13
CA ASP A 339 -4.31 4.80 6.05
C ASP A 339 -4.98 4.49 4.70
N GLU A 340 -4.35 4.93 3.62
CA GLU A 340 -4.77 4.66 2.23
C GLU A 340 -6.27 4.87 1.96
N ILE A 341 -6.84 6.02 2.34
CA ILE A 341 -8.29 6.28 2.16
C ILE A 341 -8.70 6.22 0.67
N ASP A 342 -7.76 6.38 -0.26
CA ASP A 342 -7.91 6.20 -1.70
C ASP A 342 -8.29 4.77 -2.12
N SER A 343 -8.02 3.77 -1.29
CA SER A 343 -8.44 2.38 -1.53
C SER A 343 -9.97 2.18 -1.55
N PHE A 344 -10.77 3.10 -0.98
CA PHE A 344 -12.23 3.05 -1.12
C PHE A 344 -12.71 3.26 -2.57
N GLY A 345 -11.85 3.77 -3.46
CA GLY A 345 -12.17 4.09 -4.85
C GLY A 345 -13.11 5.29 -5.02
N THR A 346 -13.54 5.54 -6.26
CA THR A 346 -14.54 6.58 -6.58
C THR A 346 -15.81 5.95 -7.13
N ARG A 347 -16.96 6.56 -6.82
CA ARG A 347 -18.28 6.15 -7.38
C ARG A 347 -18.38 6.30 -8.90
N LEU A 348 -17.37 6.89 -9.56
CA LEU A 348 -17.42 7.34 -10.95
C LEU A 348 -16.84 6.32 -11.96
N ILE A 349 -16.20 5.23 -11.51
CA ILE A 349 -15.37 4.39 -12.38
C ILE A 349 -16.08 3.14 -12.93
N ASP A 350 -17.30 2.78 -12.48
CA ASP A 350 -17.92 1.52 -12.94
C ASP A 350 -19.43 1.66 -13.25
N ASN A 351 -19.83 1.30 -14.47
CA ASN A 351 -21.21 1.21 -14.97
C ASN A 351 -21.76 -0.22 -14.80
N GLY A 352 -21.42 -0.89 -13.69
CA GLY A 352 -21.73 -2.30 -13.43
C GLY A 352 -21.95 -2.59 -11.95
N ARG A 353 -22.33 -3.84 -11.62
CA ARG A 353 -22.75 -4.30 -10.27
C ARG A 353 -21.80 -3.95 -9.09
N GLY A 354 -20.58 -3.46 -9.34
CA GLY A 354 -19.63 -2.96 -8.34
C GLY A 354 -19.96 -1.58 -7.76
N THR A 355 -20.70 -0.72 -8.45
CA THR A 355 -20.99 0.67 -8.00
C THR A 355 -21.78 0.71 -6.69
N ALA A 356 -22.72 -0.23 -6.49
CA ALA A 356 -23.55 -0.30 -5.29
C ALA A 356 -22.74 -0.73 -4.05
N TYR A 357 -21.80 -1.66 -4.22
CA TYR A 357 -20.88 -2.11 -3.18
C TYR A 357 -19.97 -0.96 -2.72
N VAL A 358 -19.29 -0.31 -3.68
CA VAL A 358 -18.39 0.83 -3.42
C VAL A 358 -19.15 1.99 -2.78
N THR A 359 -20.32 2.32 -3.30
CA THR A 359 -21.18 3.38 -2.73
C THR A 359 -21.60 3.06 -1.30
N GLY A 360 -21.99 1.81 -1.03
CA GLY A 360 -22.37 1.37 0.31
C GLY A 360 -21.21 1.44 1.30
N LEU A 361 -20.01 1.04 0.89
CA LEU A 361 -18.80 1.09 1.71
C LEU A 361 -18.40 2.53 2.04
N ILE A 362 -18.39 3.41 1.04
CA ILE A 362 -18.12 4.86 1.23
C ILE A 362 -19.14 5.47 2.19
N ASN A 363 -20.43 5.16 2.04
CA ASN A 363 -21.46 5.70 2.94
C ASN A 363 -21.28 5.22 4.38
N ALA A 364 -20.90 3.95 4.58
CA ALA A 364 -20.60 3.43 5.90
C ALA A 364 -19.36 4.09 6.50
N PHE A 365 -18.30 4.26 5.72
CA PHE A 365 -17.10 4.98 6.12
C PHE A 365 -17.41 6.43 6.55
N LEU A 366 -18.19 7.16 5.74
CA LEU A 366 -18.63 8.52 6.08
C LEU A 366 -19.43 8.54 7.39
N THR A 367 -20.33 7.57 7.58
CA THR A 367 -21.09 7.43 8.83
C THR A 367 -20.16 7.19 10.03
N SER A 368 -19.15 6.34 9.87
CA SER A 368 -18.13 6.08 10.88
C SER A 368 -17.33 7.34 11.24
N VAL A 369 -16.88 8.10 10.23
CA VAL A 369 -16.18 9.38 10.45
C VAL A 369 -17.06 10.37 11.22
N ASP A 370 -18.36 10.49 10.88
CA ASP A 370 -19.28 11.37 11.62
C ASP A 370 -19.43 10.98 13.09
N ARG A 371 -19.47 9.68 13.39
CA ARG A 371 -19.56 9.18 14.76
C ARG A 371 -18.31 9.54 15.55
N LEU A 372 -17.13 9.25 14.99
CA LEU A 372 -15.85 9.57 15.61
C LEU A 372 -15.70 11.07 15.88
N LYS A 373 -16.08 11.94 14.93
CA LYS A 373 -15.98 13.40 15.10
C LYS A 373 -16.86 13.95 16.22
N ARG A 374 -18.03 13.34 16.44
CA ARG A 374 -18.97 13.77 17.48
C ARG A 374 -18.51 13.36 18.88
N THR A 375 -17.62 12.37 18.99
CA THR A 375 -17.09 11.89 20.26
C THR A 375 -16.03 12.85 20.80
N PRO A 376 -16.23 13.46 21.97
CA PRO A 376 -15.22 14.31 22.59
C PRO A 376 -13.94 13.55 22.91
N GLY A 377 -12.78 14.16 22.62
CA GLY A 377 -11.46 13.55 22.86
C GLY A 377 -10.95 12.64 21.75
N VAL A 378 -11.70 12.43 20.66
CA VAL A 378 -11.26 11.64 19.50
C VAL A 378 -10.70 12.55 18.42
N VAL A 379 -9.46 12.33 18.00
CA VAL A 379 -8.84 12.96 16.83
C VAL A 379 -8.76 11.96 15.69
N ILE A 380 -9.22 12.36 14.51
CA ILE A 380 -9.20 11.54 13.29
C ILE A 380 -8.08 12.04 12.38
N MET A 381 -7.18 11.16 11.98
CA MET A 381 -6.15 11.41 10.99
C MET A 381 -6.35 10.48 9.81
N GLY A 382 -6.36 11.03 8.60
CA GLY A 382 -6.44 10.27 7.36
C GLY A 382 -5.18 10.43 6.53
N ALA A 383 -4.79 9.41 5.78
CA ALA A 383 -3.71 9.49 4.80
C ALA A 383 -4.20 9.05 3.41
N THR A 384 -3.69 9.73 2.38
CA THR A 384 -3.90 9.36 0.98
C THR A 384 -2.70 9.79 0.13
N ASN A 385 -2.48 9.12 -1.01
CA ASN A 385 -1.43 9.56 -1.94
C ASN A 385 -1.86 10.80 -2.73
N SER A 386 -3.13 10.86 -3.14
CA SER A 386 -3.67 12.00 -3.90
C SER A 386 -5.13 12.30 -3.55
N LEU A 387 -5.43 13.58 -3.35
CA LEU A 387 -6.81 14.04 -3.19
C LEU A 387 -7.68 13.78 -4.43
N THR A 388 -7.09 13.68 -5.62
CA THR A 388 -7.84 13.45 -6.87
C THR A 388 -8.44 12.04 -6.95
N GLN A 389 -7.87 11.09 -6.21
CA GLN A 389 -8.35 9.70 -6.18
C GLN A 389 -9.47 9.47 -5.16
N LEU A 390 -9.70 10.42 -4.26
CA LEU A 390 -10.72 10.31 -3.22
C LEU A 390 -12.12 10.65 -3.74
N ASP A 391 -13.13 9.96 -3.22
CA ASP A 391 -14.52 10.34 -3.49
C ASP A 391 -14.79 11.78 -2.99
N PRO A 392 -15.40 12.65 -3.82
CA PRO A 392 -15.66 14.04 -3.45
C PRO A 392 -16.45 14.20 -2.13
N ALA A 393 -17.27 13.23 -1.75
CA ALA A 393 -18.01 13.25 -0.48
C ALA A 393 -17.11 13.13 0.75
N ILE A 394 -15.93 12.50 0.64
CA ILE A 394 -14.93 12.43 1.71
C ILE A 394 -14.24 13.79 1.90
N ILE A 395 -13.99 14.49 0.80
CA ILE A 395 -13.25 15.76 0.77
C ILE A 395 -14.14 16.96 1.14
N ARG A 396 -15.48 16.79 1.15
CA ARG A 396 -16.43 17.87 1.44
C ARG A 396 -16.21 18.50 2.82
N PRO A 397 -16.41 19.83 2.95
CA PRO A 397 -16.36 20.51 4.24
C PRO A 397 -17.25 19.83 5.28
N GLY A 398 -16.74 19.68 6.51
CA GLY A 398 -17.43 19.01 7.61
C GLY A 398 -17.02 17.55 7.84
N ARG A 399 -16.25 16.93 6.93
CA ARG A 399 -15.64 15.60 7.11
C ARG A 399 -14.22 15.73 7.65
N PHE A 400 -13.26 16.01 6.78
CA PHE A 400 -11.90 16.39 7.19
C PHE A 400 -11.78 17.92 7.26
N ASP A 401 -11.66 18.45 8.48
CA ASP A 401 -11.67 19.90 8.74
C ASP A 401 -10.34 20.54 8.34
N LEU A 402 -9.24 19.80 8.53
CA LEU A 402 -7.90 20.19 8.13
C LEU A 402 -7.41 19.28 7.01
N LYS A 403 -6.70 19.88 6.05
CA LYS A 403 -5.99 19.17 4.99
C LYS A 403 -4.58 19.72 4.93
N ALA A 404 -3.60 18.83 4.88
CA ALA A 404 -2.20 19.22 4.78
C ALA A 404 -1.46 18.29 3.81
N GLU A 405 -0.79 18.92 2.86
CA GLU A 405 0.14 18.22 1.99
C GLU A 405 1.43 17.88 2.74
N MET A 406 1.96 16.71 2.44
CA MET A 406 3.29 16.25 2.81
C MET A 406 3.98 15.84 1.50
N SER A 407 4.51 16.84 0.77
CA SER A 407 5.19 16.64 -0.52
C SER A 407 6.70 16.56 -0.40
N THR A 408 7.29 17.14 0.65
CA THR A 408 8.74 17.14 0.86
C THR A 408 9.09 16.71 2.29
N THR A 409 10.07 15.83 2.43
CA THR A 409 10.67 15.52 3.73
C THR A 409 11.53 16.70 4.12
N ASP A 410 11.17 17.41 5.19
CA ASP A 410 12.03 18.50 5.65
C ASP A 410 13.32 17.98 6.29
N ALA A 411 14.32 18.86 6.35
CA ALA A 411 15.62 18.53 6.92
C ALA A 411 15.49 18.03 8.38
N GLU A 412 14.57 18.58 9.17
CA GLU A 412 14.36 18.15 10.56
C GLU A 412 13.87 16.70 10.67
N LEU A 413 12.97 16.27 9.77
CA LEU A 413 12.47 14.91 9.71
C LEU A 413 13.57 13.95 9.23
N LEU A 414 14.38 14.33 8.25
CA LEU A 414 15.55 13.54 7.84
C LEU A 414 16.59 13.45 8.96
N THR A 415 16.85 14.55 9.66
CA THR A 415 17.71 14.58 10.86
C THR A 415 17.17 13.63 11.93
N ALA A 416 15.86 13.61 12.15
CA ALA A 416 15.23 12.68 13.08
C ALA A 416 15.41 11.20 12.64
N VAL A 417 15.23 10.90 11.35
CA VAL A 417 15.46 9.54 10.79
C VAL A 417 16.93 9.11 10.95
N VAL A 418 17.89 10.01 10.68
CA VAL A 418 19.32 9.75 10.86
C VAL A 418 19.65 9.52 12.34
N HIS A 419 19.11 10.35 13.23
CA HIS A 419 19.35 10.20 14.67
C HIS A 419 18.69 8.97 15.28
N ASP A 420 17.53 8.54 14.78
CA ASP A 420 16.89 7.29 15.22
C ASP A 420 17.76 6.07 14.87
N ALA A 421 18.45 6.13 13.72
CA ALA A 421 19.31 5.04 13.26
C ALA A 421 20.71 5.03 13.90
N PHE A 422 21.33 6.21 14.09
CA PHE A 422 22.75 6.31 14.47
C PHE A 422 22.99 7.02 15.81
N GLY A 423 21.96 7.56 16.45
CA GLY A 423 22.11 8.49 17.57
C GLY A 423 22.63 9.86 17.13
N GLU A 424 23.14 10.66 18.09
CA GLU A 424 23.76 11.95 17.79
C GLU A 424 25.15 11.75 17.19
N ILE A 425 25.24 11.86 15.87
CA ILE A 425 26.50 11.78 15.11
C ILE A 425 26.88 13.16 14.57
N GLY A 426 28.18 13.46 14.52
CA GLY A 426 28.68 14.73 13.98
C GLY A 426 28.46 14.90 12.47
N ASP A 427 28.21 13.79 11.77
CA ASP A 427 27.99 13.73 10.32
C ASP A 427 26.52 13.89 9.91
N ALA A 428 25.60 14.12 10.86
CA ALA A 428 24.17 14.14 10.60
C ALA A 428 23.79 15.18 9.53
N ASP A 429 24.33 16.39 9.62
CA ASP A 429 24.02 17.47 8.66
C ASP A 429 24.49 17.12 7.24
N GLU A 430 25.64 16.47 7.09
CA GLU A 430 26.16 16.04 5.78
C GLU A 430 25.31 14.92 5.19
N ILE A 431 24.92 13.93 5.99
CA ILE A 431 24.03 12.85 5.57
C ILE A 431 22.66 13.42 5.17
N VAL A 432 22.13 14.37 5.93
CA VAL A 432 20.84 15.02 5.64
C VAL A 432 20.92 15.83 4.35
N ASP A 433 22.03 16.52 4.06
CA ASP A 433 22.24 17.20 2.76
C ASP A 433 22.31 16.20 1.59
N LEU A 434 22.94 15.04 1.80
CA LEU A 434 23.01 13.97 0.80
C LEU A 434 21.66 13.29 0.57
N MET A 435 20.85 13.17 1.63
CA MET A 435 19.48 12.67 1.60
C MET A 435 18.48 13.75 1.20
N TYR A 436 18.91 15.02 1.01
CA TYR A 436 18.00 16.13 0.79
C TYR A 436 17.06 15.81 -0.36
N GLY A 437 15.78 15.72 0.01
CA GLY A 437 14.73 15.34 -0.90
C GLY A 437 14.21 13.93 -0.90
N GLN A 438 14.97 12.98 -0.38
CA GLN A 438 14.46 11.64 -0.24
C GLN A 438 13.23 11.63 0.67
N THR A 439 12.30 10.73 0.39
CA THR A 439 11.22 10.48 1.35
C THR A 439 11.81 9.91 2.65
N ALA A 440 11.13 10.07 3.79
CA ALA A 440 11.61 9.46 5.04
C ALA A 440 11.78 7.93 4.89
N ALA A 441 10.91 7.29 4.10
CA ALA A 441 11.01 5.87 3.77
C ALA A 441 12.25 5.53 2.91
N GLU A 442 12.54 6.35 1.90
CA GLU A 442 13.76 6.23 1.08
C GLU A 442 15.03 6.40 1.91
N ALA A 443 15.08 7.45 2.74
CA ALA A 443 16.19 7.71 3.66
C ALA A 443 16.43 6.48 4.56
N GLY A 444 15.36 5.96 5.17
CA GLY A 444 15.42 4.73 5.97
C GLY A 444 15.88 3.51 5.17
N ALA A 445 15.53 3.40 3.89
CA ALA A 445 16.01 2.33 3.02
C ALA A 445 17.52 2.41 2.77
N PHE A 446 18.08 3.60 2.52
CA PHE A 446 19.53 3.76 2.38
C PHE A 446 20.29 3.41 3.64
N ILE A 447 19.76 3.84 4.78
CA ILE A 447 20.31 3.48 6.09
C ILE A 447 20.34 1.95 6.22
N ARG A 448 19.22 1.26 6.00
CA ARG A 448 19.16 -0.21 6.05
C ARG A 448 20.12 -0.88 5.06
N LEU A 449 20.25 -0.35 3.85
CA LEU A 449 21.21 -0.85 2.86
C LEU A 449 22.66 -0.70 3.33
N ALA A 450 23.01 0.43 3.94
CA ALA A 450 24.35 0.65 4.50
C ALA A 450 24.64 -0.33 5.64
N PHE A 451 23.68 -0.54 6.56
CA PHE A 451 23.78 -1.55 7.61
C PHE A 451 23.94 -2.96 7.03
N ALA A 452 23.18 -3.32 5.99
CA ALA A 452 23.26 -4.64 5.37
C ALA A 452 24.57 -4.87 4.59
N SER A 453 25.25 -3.80 4.17
CA SER A 453 26.48 -3.89 3.36
C SER A 453 27.75 -4.08 4.21
N ILE A 454 27.65 -3.87 5.52
CA ILE A 454 28.78 -3.93 6.46
C ILE A 454 28.48 -5.01 7.50
N GLU A 455 29.26 -6.10 7.51
CA GLU A 455 29.08 -7.23 8.45
C GLU A 455 29.45 -6.92 9.92
N SER A 456 29.98 -5.72 10.19
CA SER A 456 30.39 -5.28 11.53
C SER A 456 29.48 -4.18 12.09
N ASP A 457 29.27 -4.18 13.41
CA ASP A 457 28.56 -3.12 14.15
C ASP A 457 29.34 -1.79 14.27
N ASP A 458 30.36 -1.57 13.42
CA ASP A 458 31.11 -0.32 13.39
C ASP A 458 30.28 0.78 12.70
N LEU A 459 29.61 1.58 13.53
CA LEU A 459 28.80 2.72 13.09
C LEU A 459 29.58 3.71 12.22
N SER A 460 30.89 3.88 12.45
CA SER A 460 31.70 4.79 11.62
C SER A 460 31.90 4.23 10.21
N ALA A 461 32.08 2.91 10.08
CA ALA A 461 32.17 2.25 8.78
C ALA A 461 30.83 2.29 8.04
N ILE A 462 29.72 2.06 8.74
CA ILE A 462 28.37 2.12 8.18
C ILE A 462 28.02 3.53 7.70
N VAL A 463 28.33 4.58 8.49
CA VAL A 463 28.14 5.97 8.09
C VAL A 463 28.94 6.32 6.83
N LYS A 464 30.18 5.80 6.72
CA LYS A 464 31.01 6.01 5.54
C LYS A 464 30.43 5.34 4.29
N GLU A 465 29.92 4.11 4.42
CA GLU A 465 29.26 3.40 3.31
C GLU A 465 27.97 4.10 2.90
N LEU A 466 27.16 4.54 3.86
CA LEU A 466 25.94 5.33 3.60
C LEU A 466 26.26 6.58 2.78
N LYS A 467 27.26 7.37 3.20
CA LYS A 467 27.71 8.56 2.45
C LYS A 467 28.15 8.22 1.03
N PHE A 468 28.87 7.10 0.84
CA PHE A 468 29.31 6.64 -0.48
C PHE A 468 28.12 6.31 -1.40
N VAL A 469 27.17 5.51 -0.91
CA VAL A 469 25.94 5.13 -1.64
C VAL A 469 25.13 6.37 -2.01
N LEU A 470 24.88 7.25 -1.04
CA LEU A 470 24.10 8.47 -1.26
C LEU A 470 24.77 9.41 -2.27
N THR A 471 26.10 9.54 -2.22
CA THR A 471 26.85 10.38 -3.18
C THR A 471 26.71 9.87 -4.61
N LYS A 472 26.83 8.55 -4.81
CA LYS A 472 26.66 7.92 -6.13
C LYS A 472 25.22 8.08 -6.64
N GLN A 473 24.24 8.04 -5.76
CA GLN A 473 22.85 8.20 -6.16
C GLN A 473 22.48 9.66 -6.44
N ARG A 474 23.03 10.60 -5.67
CA ARG A 474 22.86 12.05 -5.90
C ARG A 474 23.37 12.47 -7.27
N SER A 475 24.46 11.88 -7.77
CA SER A 475 24.97 12.18 -9.11
C SER A 475 24.04 11.64 -10.22
N ILE A 476 23.49 10.44 -10.07
CA ILE A 476 22.50 9.88 -11.01
C ILE A 476 21.21 10.72 -11.00
N ARG A 477 20.71 11.08 -9.81
CA ARG A 477 19.52 11.95 -9.66
C ARG A 477 19.73 13.31 -10.30
N ARG A 478 20.88 13.97 -10.11
CA ARG A 478 21.14 15.27 -10.75
C ARG A 478 20.98 15.25 -12.27
N ALA A 479 21.36 14.15 -12.93
CA ALA A 479 21.16 14.00 -14.38
C ALA A 479 19.67 13.81 -14.74
N ALA A 480 18.91 13.06 -13.94
CA ALA A 480 17.47 12.87 -14.13
C ALA A 480 16.68 14.15 -13.80
N ASP A 481 16.95 14.77 -12.65
CA ASP A 481 16.36 16.04 -12.19
C ASP A 481 16.57 17.15 -13.21
N HIS A 482 17.73 17.19 -13.87
CA HIS A 482 17.98 18.15 -14.95
C HIS A 482 16.98 17.97 -16.10
N ARG A 483 16.76 16.74 -16.58
CA ARG A 483 15.79 16.49 -17.66
C ARG A 483 14.37 16.86 -17.23
N VAL A 484 13.96 16.42 -16.05
CA VAL A 484 12.63 16.69 -15.50
C VAL A 484 12.40 18.18 -15.31
N ALA A 485 13.40 18.94 -14.85
CA ALA A 485 13.29 20.39 -14.71
C ALA A 485 12.99 21.09 -16.04
N TYR A 486 13.65 20.68 -17.13
CA TYR A 486 13.36 21.21 -18.46
C TYR A 486 11.98 20.77 -18.97
N HIS A 487 11.57 19.54 -18.64
CA HIS A 487 10.24 19.03 -18.97
C HIS A 487 9.13 19.87 -18.31
N GLU A 488 9.19 20.06 -16.99
CA GLU A 488 8.20 20.85 -16.25
C GLU A 488 8.24 22.34 -16.62
N ALA A 489 9.44 22.89 -16.83
CA ALA A 489 9.56 24.26 -17.33
C ALA A 489 8.91 24.43 -18.71
N GLY A 490 8.96 23.39 -19.55
CA GLY A 490 8.26 23.33 -20.83
C GLY A 490 6.76 23.51 -20.69
N HIS A 491 6.12 22.71 -19.83
CA HIS A 491 4.68 22.82 -19.54
C HIS A 491 4.29 24.22 -19.03
N ALA A 492 5.01 24.72 -18.04
CA ALA A 492 4.70 26.00 -17.40
C ALA A 492 4.82 27.20 -18.36
N VAL A 493 5.91 27.25 -19.13
CA VAL A 493 6.15 28.31 -20.10
C VAL A 493 5.17 28.21 -21.26
N ALA A 494 4.89 27.01 -21.76
CA ALA A 494 3.91 26.79 -22.81
C ALA A 494 2.51 27.28 -22.42
N SER A 495 2.00 26.84 -21.26
CA SER A 495 0.66 27.22 -20.79
C SER A 495 0.52 28.74 -20.63
N THR A 496 1.57 29.38 -20.09
CA THR A 496 1.63 30.83 -19.93
C THR A 496 1.66 31.54 -21.28
N ALA A 497 2.48 31.05 -22.22
CA ALA A 497 2.67 31.70 -23.51
C ALA A 497 1.41 31.70 -24.39
N ILE A 498 0.60 30.65 -24.32
CA ILE A 498 -0.61 30.51 -25.15
C ILE A 498 -1.90 30.95 -24.44
N ASP A 499 -1.77 31.59 -23.27
CA ASP A 499 -2.89 32.03 -22.42
C ASP A 499 -3.92 30.92 -22.18
N TRP A 500 -3.43 29.77 -21.70
CA TRP A 500 -4.29 28.61 -21.42
C TRP A 500 -4.72 28.54 -19.95
N GLN A 501 -3.86 27.99 -19.08
CA GLN A 501 -4.15 27.84 -17.66
C GLN A 501 -3.07 28.51 -16.80
N PRO A 502 -3.45 29.33 -15.80
CA PRO A 502 -2.49 29.87 -14.85
C PRO A 502 -1.77 28.76 -14.11
N VAL A 503 -0.44 28.83 -14.11
CA VAL A 503 0.43 27.86 -13.44
C VAL A 503 0.47 28.18 -11.94
N ALA A 504 0.03 27.24 -11.12
CA ALA A 504 0.01 27.36 -9.66
C ALA A 504 1.39 27.05 -9.06
N SER A 505 1.99 25.95 -9.50
CA SER A 505 3.31 25.51 -9.04
C SER A 505 4.00 24.59 -10.05
N CYS A 506 5.33 24.59 -10.03
CA CYS A 506 6.15 23.61 -10.72
C CYS A 506 7.06 22.91 -9.70
N GLU A 507 7.18 21.59 -9.82
CA GLU A 507 7.94 20.78 -8.90
C GLU A 507 8.70 19.65 -9.61
N VAL A 508 9.98 19.48 -9.28
CA VAL A 508 10.79 18.30 -9.62
C VAL A 508 10.83 17.40 -8.39
N GLN A 509 10.04 16.34 -8.45
CA GLN A 509 9.91 15.38 -7.37
C GLN A 509 11.16 14.49 -7.28
N PHE A 510 11.35 13.90 -6.11
CA PHE A 510 12.59 13.21 -5.77
C PHE A 510 12.66 11.76 -6.28
N ASN A 511 11.54 11.23 -6.74
CA ASN A 511 11.43 9.97 -7.46
C ASN A 511 11.87 10.08 -8.94
N GLY A 512 12.32 11.26 -9.40
CA GLY A 512 12.66 11.50 -10.80
C GLY A 512 11.44 11.79 -11.68
N GLU A 513 10.29 12.08 -11.08
CA GLU A 513 9.10 12.61 -11.76
C GLU A 513 9.02 14.13 -11.56
N GLY A 514 8.23 14.79 -12.40
CA GLY A 514 7.93 16.20 -12.29
C GLY A 514 6.42 16.42 -12.19
N ARG A 515 6.03 17.63 -11.76
CA ARG A 515 4.64 18.04 -11.74
C ARG A 515 4.51 19.54 -11.97
N THR A 516 3.62 19.91 -12.88
CA THR A 516 3.15 21.28 -13.08
C THR A 516 1.66 21.32 -12.77
N ASP A 517 1.29 22.11 -11.76
CA ASP A 517 -0.09 22.29 -11.32
C ASP A 517 -0.68 23.58 -11.87
N TYR A 518 -1.99 23.55 -12.14
CA TYR A 518 -2.74 24.65 -12.70
C TYR A 518 -3.93 25.03 -11.80
N ASP A 519 -4.24 26.32 -11.70
CA ASP A 519 -5.26 26.84 -10.77
C ASP A 519 -6.70 26.60 -11.23
N LEU A 520 -6.92 26.33 -12.52
CA LEU A 520 -8.24 26.29 -13.12
C LEU A 520 -8.39 25.06 -14.02
N GLN A 521 -9.41 24.24 -13.76
CA GLN A 521 -9.88 23.25 -14.71
C GLN A 521 -11.25 23.69 -15.28
N PRO A 522 -11.35 23.94 -16.59
CA PRO A 522 -12.63 24.21 -17.23
C PRO A 522 -13.59 23.03 -17.04
N SER A 523 -14.85 23.31 -16.75
CA SER A 523 -15.91 22.28 -16.71
C SER A 523 -16.34 21.85 -18.11
N GLU A 524 -16.10 22.69 -19.12
CA GLU A 524 -16.45 22.48 -20.52
C GLU A 524 -15.32 23.00 -21.39
N TYR A 525 -15.00 22.28 -22.47
CA TYR A 525 -13.94 22.63 -23.40
C TYR A 525 -14.51 23.00 -24.77
N ARG A 526 -14.01 24.07 -25.39
CA ARG A 526 -14.19 24.33 -26.83
C ARG A 526 -13.11 23.58 -27.61
N LEU A 527 -13.28 23.42 -28.93
CA LEU A 527 -12.26 22.74 -29.76
C LEU A 527 -10.86 23.38 -29.62
N LYS A 528 -10.79 24.71 -29.67
CA LYS A 528 -9.54 25.46 -29.47
C LYS A 528 -8.92 25.24 -28.09
N ASP A 529 -9.75 24.99 -27.08
CA ASP A 529 -9.33 24.81 -25.69
C ASP A 529 -8.68 23.43 -25.54
N ILE A 530 -9.24 22.41 -26.20
CA ILE A 530 -8.64 21.07 -26.26
C ILE A 530 -7.32 21.09 -27.04
N HIS A 531 -7.23 21.85 -28.15
CA HIS A 531 -5.97 21.99 -28.89
C HIS A 531 -4.87 22.65 -28.04
N ARG A 532 -5.22 23.64 -27.21
CA ARG A 532 -4.30 24.27 -26.25
C ARG A 532 -3.86 23.29 -25.16
N GLU A 533 -4.79 22.54 -24.58
CA GLU A 533 -4.49 21.50 -23.59
C GLU A 533 -3.52 20.45 -24.17
N VAL A 534 -3.80 19.94 -25.38
CA VAL A 534 -2.93 18.98 -26.07
C VAL A 534 -1.56 19.60 -26.37
N ALA A 535 -1.49 20.85 -26.81
CA ALA A 535 -0.21 21.53 -27.04
C ALA A 535 0.61 21.66 -25.75
N VAL A 536 -0.02 21.97 -24.62
CA VAL A 536 0.65 22.03 -23.31
C VAL A 536 1.13 20.66 -22.87
N LEU A 537 0.33 19.60 -23.03
CA LEU A 537 0.77 18.21 -22.74
C LEU A 537 1.99 17.81 -23.58
N LEU A 538 2.06 18.27 -24.83
CA LEU A 538 3.21 18.03 -25.70
C LEU A 538 4.45 18.87 -25.36
N ALA A 539 4.30 19.92 -24.54
CA ALA A 539 5.35 20.90 -24.28
C ALA A 539 6.54 20.34 -23.49
N GLY A 540 6.30 19.44 -22.54
CA GLY A 540 7.38 18.82 -21.75
C GLY A 540 8.36 18.06 -22.66
N ARG A 541 7.82 17.20 -23.53
CA ARG A 541 8.61 16.49 -24.56
C ARG A 541 9.31 17.45 -25.54
N ALA A 542 8.59 18.48 -26.00
CA ALA A 542 9.14 19.46 -26.93
C ALA A 542 10.32 20.24 -26.31
N SER A 543 10.25 20.55 -25.01
CA SER A 543 11.31 21.20 -24.25
C SER A 543 12.55 20.31 -24.15
N GLU A 544 12.39 19.03 -23.82
CA GLU A 544 13.49 18.06 -23.81
C GLU A 544 14.21 18.01 -25.16
N GLU A 545 13.45 17.86 -26.25
CA GLU A 545 14.04 17.76 -27.59
C GLU A 545 14.81 19.02 -27.98
N LEU A 546 14.27 20.21 -27.66
CA LEU A 546 14.86 21.49 -28.05
C LEU A 546 16.12 21.84 -27.26
N PHE A 547 16.12 21.59 -25.96
CA PHE A 547 17.15 22.10 -25.06
C PHE A 547 18.12 21.03 -24.55
N LEU A 548 17.75 19.75 -24.61
CA LEU A 548 18.61 18.62 -24.21
C LEU A 548 19.10 17.81 -25.42
N GLY A 549 18.44 17.95 -26.58
CA GLY A 549 18.86 17.35 -27.86
C GLY A 549 18.36 15.92 -28.10
N ASP A 550 17.69 15.31 -27.12
CA ASP A 550 17.06 14.00 -27.21
C ASP A 550 15.80 13.93 -26.33
N ILE A 551 14.94 12.96 -26.64
CA ILE A 551 13.67 12.72 -25.91
C ILE A 551 13.79 11.50 -25.01
N SER A 552 13.14 11.54 -23.86
CA SER A 552 12.99 10.37 -22.99
C SER A 552 11.69 9.60 -23.26
N SER A 553 11.58 8.42 -22.64
CA SER A 553 10.30 7.69 -22.59
C SER A 553 9.32 8.30 -21.58
N GLY A 554 9.69 9.34 -20.82
CA GLY A 554 8.90 9.88 -19.70
C GLY A 554 7.57 10.52 -20.12
N SER A 555 7.53 11.14 -21.30
CA SER A 555 6.29 11.70 -21.86
C SER A 555 5.32 10.62 -22.40
N GLY A 556 5.71 9.34 -22.31
CA GLY A 556 4.94 8.18 -22.73
C GLY A 556 5.00 7.03 -21.72
N GLY A 557 4.40 5.88 -22.06
CA GLY A 557 4.58 4.63 -21.31
C GLY A 557 3.42 4.20 -20.42
N GLY A 558 2.66 5.13 -19.82
CA GLY A 558 1.54 4.82 -18.92
C GLY A 558 0.21 5.49 -19.32
N PRO A 559 -0.94 5.02 -18.82
CA PRO A 559 -2.26 5.58 -19.13
C PRO A 559 -2.48 7.02 -18.61
N GLN A 560 -1.57 7.52 -17.76
CA GLN A 560 -1.55 8.88 -17.24
C GLN A 560 -0.43 9.74 -17.86
N SER A 561 0.33 9.23 -18.83
CA SER A 561 1.37 10.01 -19.53
C SER A 561 0.76 11.10 -20.41
N ASP A 562 1.54 12.15 -20.70
CA ASP A 562 1.10 13.28 -21.54
C ASP A 562 0.55 12.82 -22.89
N LEU A 563 1.26 11.90 -23.56
CA LEU A 563 0.83 11.34 -24.84
C LEU A 563 -0.47 10.54 -24.71
N ALA A 564 -0.65 9.79 -23.61
CA ALA A 564 -1.89 9.04 -23.38
C ALA A 564 -3.07 9.99 -23.14
N ILE A 565 -2.88 11.06 -22.36
CA ILE A 565 -3.92 12.06 -22.09
C ILE A 565 -4.25 12.83 -23.37
N ALA A 566 -3.24 13.29 -24.11
CA ALA A 566 -3.42 13.98 -25.39
C ALA A 566 -4.19 13.11 -26.39
N THR A 567 -3.82 11.84 -26.52
CA THR A 567 -4.49 10.87 -27.39
C THR A 567 -5.96 10.67 -26.98
N LYS A 568 -6.23 10.56 -25.67
CA LYS A 568 -7.61 10.43 -25.16
C LYS A 568 -8.47 11.65 -25.46
N LEU A 569 -7.93 12.85 -25.28
CA LEU A 569 -8.64 14.11 -25.59
C LEU A 569 -8.99 14.21 -27.08
N LEU A 570 -8.04 13.91 -27.96
CA LEU A 570 -8.28 13.94 -29.41
C LEU A 570 -9.26 12.84 -29.84
N THR A 571 -9.18 11.65 -29.24
CA THR A 571 -10.14 10.57 -29.49
C THR A 571 -11.56 10.96 -29.04
N ALA A 572 -11.69 11.67 -27.91
CA ALA A 572 -12.96 12.18 -27.41
C ALA A 572 -13.53 13.30 -28.29
N ILE A 573 -12.68 14.11 -28.93
CA ILE A 573 -13.10 15.12 -29.91
C ILE A 573 -13.89 14.46 -31.05
N ASP A 574 -13.31 13.41 -31.64
CA ASP A 574 -13.88 12.72 -32.80
C ASP A 574 -15.07 11.82 -32.45
N ASN A 575 -15.17 11.31 -31.23
CA ASN A 575 -16.16 10.26 -30.92
C ASN A 575 -17.22 10.65 -29.89
N GLN A 576 -16.97 11.61 -29.00
CA GLN A 576 -17.81 11.83 -27.82
C GLN A 576 -18.28 13.28 -27.64
N SER A 577 -17.52 14.27 -28.11
CA SER A 577 -17.85 15.68 -27.88
C SER A 577 -18.66 16.34 -28.99
N GLY A 578 -18.64 15.73 -30.19
CA GLY A 578 -19.21 16.30 -31.40
C GLY A 578 -18.46 17.52 -31.96
N LEU A 579 -17.24 17.76 -31.49
CA LEU A 579 -16.37 18.85 -31.92
C LEU A 579 -15.42 18.46 -33.08
N GLY A 580 -15.29 17.15 -33.34
CA GLY A 580 -14.33 16.58 -34.28
C GLY A 580 -14.90 16.22 -35.65
N ALA A 581 -14.16 15.41 -36.38
CA ALA A 581 -14.45 15.03 -37.77
C ALA A 581 -15.79 14.26 -37.92
N SER A 582 -16.23 13.56 -36.87
CA SER A 582 -17.51 12.82 -36.89
C SER A 582 -18.75 13.72 -36.74
N GLY A 583 -18.58 15.03 -36.49
CA GLY A 583 -19.69 15.96 -36.27
C GLY A 583 -20.56 15.54 -35.07
N LEU A 584 -21.87 15.72 -35.15
CA LEU A 584 -22.81 15.55 -34.02
C LEU A 584 -23.08 14.09 -33.60
N VAL A 585 -22.19 13.16 -33.92
CA VAL A 585 -22.33 11.73 -33.63
C VAL A 585 -21.58 11.36 -32.35
N TRP A 586 -22.28 10.72 -31.41
CA TRP A 586 -21.69 10.18 -30.18
C TRP A 586 -21.48 8.66 -30.28
N ARG A 587 -20.29 8.16 -29.92
CA ARG A 587 -19.90 6.75 -29.94
C ARG A 587 -19.12 6.40 -28.66
N HIS A 588 -19.58 5.36 -27.96
CA HIS A 588 -18.96 4.90 -26.71
C HIS A 588 -17.63 4.17 -26.94
N ASP A 589 -17.65 3.15 -27.80
CA ASP A 589 -16.52 2.25 -28.09
C ASP A 589 -16.11 2.38 -29.56
N ALA A 590 -15.69 3.58 -29.96
CA ALA A 590 -15.17 3.78 -31.30
C ALA A 590 -13.77 3.16 -31.41
N VAL A 591 -13.64 2.13 -32.23
CA VAL A 591 -12.33 1.62 -32.66
C VAL A 591 -11.70 2.67 -33.57
N MET A 592 -10.47 3.07 -33.25
CA MET A 592 -9.71 4.00 -34.08
C MET A 592 -9.35 3.32 -35.39
N ASP A 593 -9.95 3.78 -36.49
CA ASP A 593 -9.60 3.31 -37.84
C ASP A 593 -8.32 4.00 -38.35
N ASP A 594 -7.76 3.47 -39.44
CA ASP A 594 -6.52 3.97 -40.02
C ASP A 594 -6.62 5.45 -40.44
N GLU A 595 -7.82 5.90 -40.84
CA GLU A 595 -8.06 7.28 -41.28
C GLU A 595 -8.08 8.25 -40.09
N ALA A 596 -8.78 7.89 -39.00
CA ALA A 596 -8.78 8.63 -37.74
C ALA A 596 -7.39 8.67 -37.12
N GLN A 597 -6.66 7.56 -37.16
CA GLN A 597 -5.28 7.51 -36.67
C GLN A 597 -4.36 8.44 -37.48
N ALA A 598 -4.51 8.49 -38.81
CA ALA A 598 -3.73 9.39 -39.66
C ALA A 598 -4.04 10.87 -39.37
N ARG A 599 -5.33 11.23 -39.21
CA ARG A 599 -5.75 12.60 -38.85
C ARG A 599 -5.23 13.02 -37.48
N MET A 600 -5.36 12.15 -36.47
CA MET A 600 -4.86 12.42 -35.12
C MET A 600 -3.35 12.62 -35.12
N ARG A 601 -2.61 11.79 -35.87
CA ARG A 601 -1.15 11.94 -36.00
C ARG A 601 -0.77 13.27 -36.63
N ALA A 602 -1.44 13.67 -37.72
CA ALA A 602 -1.19 14.96 -38.36
C ALA A 602 -1.43 16.13 -37.40
N LEU A 603 -2.55 16.10 -36.66
CA LEU A 603 -2.86 17.14 -35.68
C LEU A 603 -1.84 17.18 -34.53
N LEU A 604 -1.40 16.03 -34.02
CA LEU A 604 -0.35 15.96 -33.00
C LEU A 604 0.97 16.53 -33.51
N ASP A 605 1.37 16.18 -34.74
CA ASP A 605 2.60 16.68 -35.37
C ASP A 605 2.56 18.21 -35.57
N ASP A 606 1.41 18.76 -35.98
CA ASP A 606 1.21 20.21 -36.16
C ASP A 606 1.23 20.98 -34.83
N LEU A 607 0.54 20.46 -33.81
CA LEU A 607 0.54 21.04 -32.46
C LEU A 607 1.95 20.95 -31.82
N TYR A 608 2.66 19.84 -32.02
CA TYR A 608 4.04 19.65 -31.57
C TYR A 608 4.98 20.66 -32.24
N GLY A 609 4.87 20.86 -33.55
CA GLY A 609 5.64 21.86 -34.29
C GLY A 609 5.34 23.29 -33.83
N SER A 610 4.09 23.58 -33.52
CA SER A 610 3.66 24.90 -33.02
C SER A 610 4.20 25.18 -31.62
N ILE A 611 4.09 24.22 -30.69
CA ILE A 611 4.59 24.43 -29.33
C ILE A 611 6.11 24.52 -29.28
N LYS A 612 6.84 23.81 -30.16
CA LYS A 612 8.29 23.98 -30.29
C LYS A 612 8.68 25.41 -30.66
N ARG A 613 7.93 26.07 -31.56
CA ARG A 613 8.16 27.49 -31.91
C ARG A 613 7.91 28.43 -30.73
N VAL A 614 6.86 28.14 -29.95
CA VAL A 614 6.52 28.89 -28.73
C VAL A 614 7.64 28.78 -27.68
N LEU A 615 8.09 27.57 -27.39
CA LEU A 615 9.18 27.33 -26.44
C LEU A 615 10.49 27.94 -26.93
N LYS A 616 10.81 27.85 -28.22
CA LYS A 616 12.03 28.45 -28.79
C LYS A 616 12.03 29.97 -28.66
N THR A 617 10.87 30.62 -28.80
CA THR A 617 10.77 32.08 -28.60
C THR A 617 10.97 32.49 -27.14
N ASN A 618 10.66 31.59 -26.21
CA ASN A 618 10.73 31.78 -24.77
C ASN A 618 11.91 31.04 -24.11
N GLU A 619 12.94 30.71 -24.90
CA GLU A 619 14.11 29.90 -24.49
C GLU A 619 14.76 30.38 -23.18
N GLU A 620 14.99 31.69 -23.05
CA GLU A 620 15.59 32.27 -21.84
C GLU A 620 14.75 32.02 -20.57
N VAL A 621 13.42 32.02 -20.70
CA VAL A 621 12.52 31.79 -19.57
C VAL A 621 12.49 30.31 -19.19
N VAL A 622 12.52 29.41 -20.19
CA VAL A 622 12.61 27.96 -19.96
C VAL A 622 13.89 27.62 -19.21
N HIS A 623 15.06 28.10 -19.67
CA HIS A 623 16.33 27.86 -19.01
C HIS A 623 16.32 28.38 -17.57
N ARG A 624 15.86 29.62 -17.36
CA ARG A 624 15.80 30.22 -16.03
C ARG A 624 14.89 29.44 -15.08
N LEU A 625 13.71 29.02 -15.55
CA LEU A 625 12.78 28.25 -14.73
C LEU A 625 13.36 26.86 -14.41
N ALA A 626 13.98 26.20 -15.39
CA ALA A 626 14.65 24.91 -15.18
C ALA A 626 15.83 25.02 -14.18
N GLU A 627 16.66 26.06 -14.27
CA GLU A 627 17.74 26.31 -13.29
C GLU A 627 17.21 26.49 -11.87
N VAL A 628 16.11 27.23 -11.72
CA VAL A 628 15.44 27.42 -10.43
C VAL A 628 14.86 26.11 -9.92
N LEU A 629 14.25 25.30 -10.78
CA LEU A 629 13.76 23.97 -10.42
C LEU A 629 14.91 23.01 -10.05
N ILE A 630 16.06 23.07 -10.71
CA ILE A 630 17.23 22.26 -10.33
C ILE A 630 17.75 22.67 -8.95
N ALA A 631 17.76 23.97 -8.65
CA ALA A 631 18.29 24.50 -7.39
C ALA A 631 17.32 24.35 -6.21
N TYR A 632 16.04 24.66 -6.41
CA TYR A 632 15.04 24.78 -5.35
C TYR A 632 13.96 23.70 -5.40
N ARG A 633 13.87 22.94 -6.50
CA ARG A 633 12.95 21.83 -6.77
C ARG A 633 11.48 22.18 -6.86
N LYS A 634 10.99 23.08 -6.03
CA LYS A 634 9.62 23.59 -6.08
C LYS A 634 9.63 25.10 -6.20
N ILE A 635 8.76 25.63 -7.05
CA ILE A 635 8.50 27.06 -7.16
C ILE A 635 6.99 27.29 -7.31
N GLU A 636 6.46 28.22 -6.52
CA GLU A 636 5.04 28.55 -6.46
C GLU A 636 4.84 30.02 -6.09
N GLY A 637 3.65 30.58 -6.31
CA GLY A 637 3.29 31.91 -5.86
C GLY A 637 4.11 33.04 -6.51
N ALA A 638 4.52 34.03 -5.71
CA ALA A 638 5.15 35.26 -6.22
C ALA A 638 6.47 35.02 -6.99
N PRO A 639 7.41 34.17 -6.52
CA PRO A 639 8.62 33.86 -7.28
C PRO A 639 8.34 33.22 -8.66
N LEU A 640 7.35 32.34 -8.74
CA LEU A 640 6.94 31.73 -10.02
C LEU A 640 6.42 32.80 -10.98
N ASN A 641 5.50 33.63 -10.49
CA ASN A 641 4.90 34.70 -11.27
C ASN A 641 5.92 35.71 -11.79
N GLU A 642 6.98 36.03 -11.03
CA GLU A 642 8.04 36.93 -11.48
C GLU A 642 8.82 36.37 -12.69
N ILE A 643 9.00 35.04 -12.74
CA ILE A 643 9.64 34.37 -13.88
C ILE A 643 8.68 34.33 -15.07
N LEU A 644 7.44 33.89 -14.84
CA LEU A 644 6.43 33.69 -15.89
C LEU A 644 5.96 35.01 -16.52
N GLN A 645 6.01 36.15 -15.81
CA GLN A 645 5.72 37.47 -16.38
C GLN A 645 6.63 37.88 -17.54
N LYS A 646 7.78 37.20 -17.72
CA LYS A 646 8.72 37.45 -18.82
C LYS A 646 8.42 36.61 -20.06
N VAL A 647 7.43 35.72 -19.98
CA VAL A 647 6.97 34.92 -21.11
C VAL A 647 6.34 35.85 -22.15
N LYS A 648 6.77 35.69 -23.39
CA LYS A 648 6.20 36.34 -24.57
C LYS A 648 4.98 35.55 -25.00
N HIS A 649 3.82 36.19 -24.91
CA HIS A 649 2.55 35.64 -25.34
C HIS A 649 2.51 35.44 -26.86
N GLN A 650 1.96 34.32 -27.29
CA GLN A 650 1.80 33.94 -28.68
C GLN A 650 0.47 33.22 -28.85
N ASP A 651 -0.25 33.55 -29.92
CA ASP A 651 -1.37 32.74 -30.31
C ASP A 651 -0.86 31.37 -30.77
N LEU A 652 -1.43 30.32 -30.19
CA LEU A 652 -1.36 29.02 -30.80
C LEU A 652 -2.21 29.13 -32.08
N ASP A 653 -1.57 29.05 -33.24
CA ASP A 653 -2.26 28.84 -34.53
C ASP A 653 -2.45 27.33 -34.70
N PRO A 654 -3.55 26.71 -34.20
CA PRO A 654 -3.85 25.34 -34.59
C PRO A 654 -4.20 25.30 -36.09
N PRO A 655 -3.96 24.16 -36.76
CA PRO A 655 -4.39 23.93 -38.14
C PRO A 655 -5.92 23.98 -38.31
#